data_AF-A0A494RI89-F1
#
_entry.id   AF-A0A494RI89-F1
#
_cell.length_a   1.000
_cell.length_b   1.000
_cell.length_c   1.000
_cell.angle_alpha   90.00
_cell.angle_beta   90.00
_cell.angle_gamma   90.00
#
_symmetry.space_group_name_H-M   'P 1'
#
loop_
_entity.id
_entity.type
_entity.pdbx_description
1 polymer ?
#
loop_
_entity_poly.entity_id
_entity_poly.type
_entity_poly.pdbx_seq_one_letter_code
_entity_poly.pdbx_strand_id
1 'polypeptide(L)'
;MARLIDSLHHDVRTQADRWPLWSSVCFGAGCAAYFALRAEPGVWPLAIVAVGLFGAWLVGRARGLPRTATLFLLMVACFGGGLAIAKLRAEAAAAPIAPMDMAPTQVEGWVMDVDSPGQNGARVVVAPVRVRGLAPEATPQRLRVTVKGAPPPPGAAIRVFGILNPPPPPAGPGAYDFGRNAYFQGMGGTLFALGPTRPADLARPPWRVRMAMRVNAMRYALAERIVARLGERTGGVAAAMTTGHETWIQSPDLDAMRDSGLAHILSISGLHMAVVGGFVFFAVRLLVAAWPWLVLRTSGKKVAAVAGLIAVGTYLVISGAPPPAERAAVTASIAFLAILADRQAVTMRALAAAAFVVLLLRPEAVVTPGFQMSFAATAALVALVEVWPRRIREFAAPWPIVAVQRFGRWLLAACAASLVAGMATGPFAMQHFNRTAVYGLIANLATAPLADFIMMPALALGAALEPLGLGAPFLWLAGKSVEVMLAIGHWAAGLPGAVQAIPSAPAAALPVAFLGILFMCLWRGRWRWLGLPFAAAVLIWPRPAPPDVWIGDGGANGAFRQGEQAVVMRPEVRRFASDLWSRRRGLEAVGRPSEGWSCKRSFCAPEHEGGVLALWWGKAAPGAEQMDQLCRSAEVVSVRAVIAALPPSCEGRLVLDGADHARGGSVELWRDGADGWRALWAAEVRGRRPWSGGGSNSAHPLNPLIPADAGIQ
;
A
#
# COMPACT_ATOMS: atom_id res chain seq x y z
N MET A 1 38.18 32.05 9.48
CA MET A 1 38.09 31.28 8.21
C MET A 1 38.74 29.90 8.32
N ALA A 2 40.02 29.76 8.68
CA ALA A 2 40.72 28.46 8.79
C ALA A 2 40.04 27.45 9.73
N ARG A 3 39.66 27.83 10.96
CA ARG A 3 38.92 26.94 11.89
C ARG A 3 37.55 26.47 11.34
N LEU A 4 36.91 27.30 10.51
CA LEU A 4 35.65 26.96 9.86
C LEU A 4 35.88 25.93 8.75
N ILE A 5 36.95 26.11 7.96
CA ILE A 5 37.38 25.18 6.89
C ILE A 5 37.80 23.84 7.50
N ASP A 6 38.56 23.85 8.59
CA ASP A 6 38.96 22.62 9.30
C ASP A 6 37.76 21.89 9.92
N SER A 7 36.81 22.63 10.49
CA SER A 7 35.53 22.06 10.97
C SER A 7 34.74 21.43 9.82
N LEU A 8 34.66 22.09 8.66
CA LEU A 8 33.97 21.56 7.48
C LEU A 8 34.68 20.33 6.91
N HIS A 9 36.02 20.33 6.85
CA HIS A 9 36.78 19.17 6.41
C HIS A 9 36.63 17.98 7.36
N HIS A 10 36.60 18.22 8.67
CA HIS A 10 36.30 17.19 9.66
C HIS A 10 34.89 16.63 9.47
N ASP A 11 33.90 17.51 9.33
CA ASP A 11 32.51 17.12 9.10
C ASP A 11 32.36 16.30 7.81
N VAL A 12 32.97 16.70 6.70
CA VAL A 12 32.96 15.96 5.42
C VAL A 12 33.58 14.56 5.58
N ARG A 13 34.70 14.44 6.30
CA ARG A 13 35.34 13.14 6.56
C ARG A 13 34.44 12.22 7.39
N THR A 14 33.72 12.76 8.37
CA THR A 14 32.76 11.95 9.16
C THR A 14 31.58 11.43 8.33
N GLN A 15 31.23 12.10 7.22
CA GLN A 15 30.18 11.65 6.30
C GLN A 15 30.68 10.59 5.31
N ALA A 16 31.98 10.51 5.00
CA ALA A 16 32.50 9.66 3.92
C ALA A 16 32.15 8.16 4.05
N ASP A 17 31.91 7.68 5.28
CA ASP A 17 31.47 6.30 5.57
C ASP A 17 29.97 6.04 5.32
N ARG A 18 29.19 7.11 5.17
CA ARG A 18 27.74 7.09 4.88
C ARG A 18 27.45 7.22 3.39
N TRP A 19 28.37 7.74 2.59
CA TRP A 19 28.18 7.91 1.15
C TRP A 19 27.75 6.63 0.42
N PRO A 20 28.30 5.44 0.73
CA PRO A 20 27.82 4.20 0.11
C PRO A 20 26.35 3.88 0.38
N LEU A 21 25.75 4.38 1.47
CA LEU A 21 24.33 4.16 1.78
C LEU A 21 23.41 4.83 0.76
N TRP A 22 23.87 5.92 0.14
CA TRP A 22 23.13 6.63 -0.89
C TRP A 22 23.01 5.84 -2.20
N SER A 23 23.83 4.81 -2.42
CA SER A 23 23.69 3.93 -3.59
C SER A 23 22.32 3.25 -3.66
N SER A 24 21.82 2.73 -2.52
CA SER A 24 20.48 2.13 -2.43
C SER A 24 19.37 3.17 -2.60
N VAL A 25 19.59 4.40 -2.11
CA VAL A 25 18.67 5.52 -2.32
C VAL A 25 18.60 5.90 -3.81
N CYS A 26 19.74 5.98 -4.50
CA CYS A 26 19.79 6.24 -5.93
C CYS A 26 19.14 5.12 -6.74
N PHE A 27 19.33 3.85 -6.36
CA PHE A 27 18.62 2.72 -6.97
C PHE A 27 17.09 2.86 -6.83
N GLY A 28 16.62 3.20 -5.63
CA GLY A 28 15.20 3.49 -5.41
C GLY A 28 14.70 4.71 -6.17
N ALA A 29 15.50 5.77 -6.28
CA ALA A 29 15.18 6.95 -7.07
C ALA A 29 15.06 6.61 -8.56
N GLY A 30 15.91 5.73 -9.09
CA GLY A 30 15.80 5.20 -10.45
C GLY A 30 14.50 4.41 -10.66
N CYS A 31 14.12 3.55 -9.70
CA CYS A 31 12.84 2.85 -9.74
C CYS A 31 11.66 3.84 -9.72
N ALA A 32 11.69 4.85 -8.83
CA ALA A 32 10.66 5.86 -8.70
C ALA A 32 10.53 6.71 -9.98
N ALA A 33 11.66 7.09 -10.59
CA ALA A 33 11.70 7.81 -11.86
C ALA A 33 10.99 7.03 -12.97
N TYR A 34 11.21 5.71 -13.08
CA TYR A 34 10.49 4.87 -14.03
C TYR A 34 8.96 4.89 -13.83
N PHE A 35 8.49 4.89 -12.58
CA PHE A 35 7.06 4.97 -12.27
C PHE A 35 6.46 6.38 -12.42
N ALA A 36 7.30 7.42 -12.43
CA ALA A 36 6.90 8.79 -12.73
C ALA A 36 6.77 9.07 -14.25
N LEU A 37 7.39 8.24 -15.10
CA LEU A 37 7.27 8.38 -16.56
C LEU A 37 5.83 8.21 -17.02
N ARG A 38 5.36 9.11 -17.89
CA ARG A 38 4.02 9.06 -18.50
C ARG A 38 3.94 8.16 -19.72
N ALA A 39 5.07 7.80 -20.31
CA ALA A 39 5.15 6.89 -21.45
C ALA A 39 6.11 5.75 -21.15
N GLU A 40 5.86 4.59 -21.74
CA GLU A 40 6.67 3.41 -21.51
C GLU A 40 7.98 3.51 -22.32
N PRO A 41 9.15 3.54 -21.65
CA PRO A 41 10.44 3.60 -22.35
C PRO A 41 10.78 2.25 -22.99
N GLY A 42 11.61 2.26 -24.04
CA GLY A 42 12.16 1.05 -24.64
C GLY A 42 13.14 0.33 -23.71
N VAL A 43 13.16 -1.00 -23.74
CA VAL A 43 14.03 -1.83 -22.88
C VAL A 43 15.51 -1.65 -23.21
N TRP A 44 15.86 -1.77 -24.49
CA TRP A 44 17.25 -1.80 -24.93
C TRP A 44 18.02 -0.51 -24.63
N PRO A 45 17.48 0.70 -24.87
CA PRO A 45 18.15 1.93 -24.47
C PRO A 45 18.46 1.96 -22.96
N LEU A 46 17.50 1.56 -22.12
CA LEU A 46 17.71 1.56 -20.67
C LEU A 46 18.72 0.51 -20.21
N ALA A 47 18.68 -0.68 -20.81
CA ALA A 47 19.64 -1.75 -20.51
C ALA A 47 21.07 -1.36 -20.91
N ILE A 48 21.25 -0.79 -22.11
CA ILE A 48 22.56 -0.34 -22.61
C ILE A 48 23.12 0.77 -21.71
N VAL A 49 22.31 1.77 -21.35
CA VAL A 49 22.72 2.84 -20.45
C VAL A 49 23.10 2.29 -19.07
N ALA A 50 22.31 1.38 -18.49
CA ALA A 50 22.61 0.79 -17.19
C ALA A 50 23.92 0.00 -17.21
N VAL A 51 24.15 -0.84 -18.23
CA VAL A 51 25.40 -1.61 -18.39
C VAL A 51 26.58 -0.68 -18.63
N GLY A 52 26.43 0.35 -19.47
CA GLY A 52 27.46 1.35 -19.75
C GLY A 52 27.88 2.12 -18.50
N LEU A 53 26.92 2.58 -17.69
CA LEU A 53 27.19 3.27 -16.43
C LEU A 53 27.89 2.37 -15.40
N PHE A 54 27.47 1.10 -15.31
CA PHE A 54 28.13 0.11 -14.45
C PHE A 54 29.56 -0.19 -14.92
N GLY A 55 29.77 -0.34 -16.23
CA GLY A 55 31.09 -0.48 -16.84
C GLY A 55 31.99 0.72 -16.58
N ALA A 56 31.47 1.94 -16.71
CA ALA A 56 32.19 3.18 -16.41
C ALA A 56 32.64 3.23 -14.94
N TRP A 57 31.79 2.79 -14.01
CA TRP A 57 32.15 2.67 -12.60
C TRP A 57 33.28 1.66 -12.37
N LEU A 58 33.20 0.45 -12.96
CA LEU A 58 34.23 -0.58 -12.84
C LEU A 58 35.58 -0.09 -13.42
N VAL A 59 35.56 0.50 -14.60
CA VAL A 59 36.75 1.05 -15.26
C VAL A 59 37.33 2.21 -14.46
N GLY A 60 36.50 3.12 -13.94
CA GLY A 60 36.93 4.21 -13.09
C GLY A 60 37.61 3.73 -11.81
N ARG A 61 37.08 2.66 -11.19
CA ARG A 61 37.69 2.01 -10.04
C ARG A 61 39.01 1.33 -10.41
N ALA A 62 39.08 0.64 -11.53
CA ALA A 62 40.30 -0.05 -12.00
C ALA A 62 41.42 0.92 -12.37
N ARG A 63 41.08 2.10 -12.91
CA ARG A 63 42.05 3.17 -13.25
C ARG A 63 42.45 4.06 -12.06
N GLY A 64 42.00 3.74 -10.85
CA GLY A 64 42.41 4.48 -9.65
C GLY A 64 41.83 5.89 -9.54
N LEU A 65 40.64 6.15 -10.10
CA LEU A 65 39.95 7.43 -9.90
C LEU A 65 39.76 7.73 -8.40
N PRO A 66 39.70 9.01 -8.00
CA PRO A 66 39.50 9.38 -6.60
C PRO A 66 38.20 8.76 -6.06
N ARG A 67 38.19 8.41 -4.77
CA ARG A 67 37.07 7.73 -4.10
C ARG A 67 35.74 8.47 -4.30
N THR A 68 35.74 9.81 -4.27
CA THR A 68 34.55 10.64 -4.52
C THR A 68 33.98 10.43 -5.93
N ALA A 69 34.82 10.41 -6.96
CA ALA A 69 34.40 10.15 -8.33
C ALA A 69 33.86 8.73 -8.50
N THR A 70 34.53 7.71 -7.93
CA THR A 70 34.03 6.33 -7.99
C THR A 70 32.69 6.14 -7.27
N LEU A 71 32.45 6.86 -6.17
CA LEU A 71 31.17 6.83 -5.46
C LEU A 71 30.06 7.54 -6.25
N PHE A 72 30.38 8.67 -6.88
CA PHE A 72 29.44 9.36 -7.76
C PHE A 72 29.04 8.47 -8.95
N LEU A 73 30.02 7.83 -9.63
CA LEU A 73 29.76 6.88 -10.70
C LEU A 73 28.92 5.69 -10.21
N LEU A 74 29.16 5.19 -9.00
CA LEU A 74 28.32 4.14 -8.40
C LEU A 74 26.88 4.61 -8.20
N MET A 75 26.66 5.82 -7.70
CA MET A 75 25.33 6.38 -7.49
C MET A 75 24.57 6.54 -8.81
N VAL A 76 25.23 7.04 -9.86
CA VAL A 76 24.65 7.16 -11.20
C VAL A 76 24.35 5.77 -11.80
N ALA A 77 25.27 4.81 -11.64
CA ALA A 77 25.05 3.42 -12.08
C ALA A 77 23.89 2.75 -11.33
N CYS A 78 23.75 2.98 -10.02
CA CYS A 78 22.62 2.50 -9.24
C CYS A 78 21.29 3.12 -9.71
N PHE A 79 21.27 4.42 -10.01
CA PHE A 79 20.09 5.09 -10.57
C PHE A 79 19.68 4.48 -11.92
N GLY A 80 20.62 4.32 -12.86
CA GLY A 80 20.37 3.68 -14.15
C GLY A 80 19.94 2.22 -14.01
N GLY A 81 20.57 1.47 -13.09
CA GLY A 81 20.19 0.10 -12.76
C GLY A 81 18.77 -0.01 -12.21
N GLY A 82 18.36 0.90 -11.32
CA GLY A 82 16.99 0.93 -10.78
C GLY A 82 15.94 1.18 -11.86
N LEU A 83 16.22 2.12 -12.77
CA LEU A 83 15.36 2.43 -13.92
C LEU A 83 15.22 1.20 -14.86
N ALA A 84 16.33 0.53 -15.17
CA ALA A 84 16.34 -0.66 -16.02
C ALA A 84 15.62 -1.86 -15.38
N ILE A 85 15.86 -2.13 -14.09
CA ILE A 85 15.19 -3.23 -13.37
C ILE A 85 13.69 -2.98 -13.27
N ALA A 86 13.25 -1.74 -13.02
CA ALA A 86 11.84 -1.39 -12.99
C ALA A 86 11.16 -1.66 -14.35
N LYS A 87 11.82 -1.32 -15.45
CA LYS A 87 11.35 -1.65 -16.80
C LYS A 87 11.29 -3.16 -17.07
N LEU A 88 12.36 -3.89 -16.77
CA LEU A 88 12.40 -5.35 -16.94
C LEU A 88 11.31 -6.04 -16.13
N ARG A 89 11.09 -5.59 -14.90
CA ARG A 89 10.01 -6.10 -14.04
C ARG A 89 8.64 -5.82 -14.61
N ALA A 90 8.40 -4.63 -15.17
CA ALA A 90 7.12 -4.29 -15.77
C ALA A 90 6.78 -5.16 -16.97
N GLU A 91 7.76 -5.53 -17.79
CA GLU A 91 7.55 -6.47 -18.90
C GLU A 91 7.37 -7.90 -18.42
N ALA A 92 8.18 -8.34 -17.44
CA ALA A 92 8.02 -9.67 -16.85
C ALA A 92 6.68 -9.84 -16.10
N ALA A 93 6.05 -8.74 -15.67
CA ALA A 93 4.74 -8.73 -15.04
C ALA A 93 3.58 -8.74 -16.06
N ALA A 94 3.85 -8.56 -17.35
CA ALA A 94 2.81 -8.49 -18.37
C ALA A 94 1.98 -9.78 -18.39
N ALA A 95 0.69 -9.64 -18.13
CA ALA A 95 -0.28 -10.72 -18.17
C ALA A 95 -1.55 -10.25 -18.90
N PRO A 96 -2.33 -11.16 -19.51
CA PRO A 96 -3.58 -10.79 -20.16
C PRO A 96 -4.55 -10.10 -19.19
N ILE A 97 -5.07 -8.94 -19.60
CA ILE A 97 -6.08 -8.17 -18.87
C ILE A 97 -7.42 -8.40 -19.56
N ALA A 98 -8.48 -8.62 -18.77
CA ALA A 98 -9.83 -8.79 -19.28
C ALA A 98 -10.29 -7.52 -20.05
N PRO A 99 -10.96 -7.67 -21.20
CA PRO A 99 -11.47 -6.52 -21.94
C PRO A 99 -12.58 -5.80 -21.17
N MET A 100 -12.74 -4.51 -21.48
CA MET A 100 -13.83 -3.68 -20.97
C MET A 100 -15.19 -4.13 -21.54
N ASP A 101 -16.26 -3.90 -20.78
CA ASP A 101 -17.66 -4.05 -21.20
C ASP A 101 -18.04 -5.43 -21.77
N MET A 102 -17.43 -6.49 -21.26
CA MET A 102 -17.81 -7.85 -21.64
C MET A 102 -19.24 -8.18 -21.17
N ALA A 103 -20.01 -8.86 -22.02
CA ALA A 103 -21.30 -9.42 -21.64
C ALA A 103 -21.12 -10.40 -20.45
N PRO A 104 -22.15 -10.58 -19.59
CA PRO A 104 -22.11 -11.57 -18.52
C PRO A 104 -21.67 -12.93 -19.05
N THR A 105 -20.59 -13.46 -18.48
CA THR A 105 -19.91 -14.65 -18.99
C THR A 105 -19.74 -15.71 -17.90
N GLN A 106 -19.40 -16.91 -18.35
CA GLN A 106 -19.10 -18.06 -17.50
C GLN A 106 -17.58 -18.23 -17.40
N VAL A 107 -17.11 -18.31 -16.16
CA VAL A 107 -15.71 -18.54 -15.81
C VAL A 107 -15.59 -19.86 -15.07
N GLU A 108 -14.67 -20.71 -15.52
CA GLU A 108 -14.31 -21.96 -14.87
C GLU A 108 -12.85 -21.89 -14.43
N GLY A 109 -12.57 -22.24 -13.18
CA GLY A 109 -11.23 -22.14 -12.63
C GLY A 109 -11.04 -22.74 -11.26
N TRP A 110 -9.79 -22.73 -10.81
CA TRP A 110 -9.39 -23.22 -9.50
C TRP A 110 -9.33 -22.09 -8.48
N VAL A 111 -9.91 -22.30 -7.31
CA VAL A 111 -9.79 -21.36 -6.19
C VAL A 111 -8.36 -21.44 -5.63
N MET A 112 -7.62 -20.34 -5.77
CA MET A 112 -6.25 -20.21 -5.32
C MET A 112 -6.16 -19.82 -3.85
N ASP A 113 -6.96 -18.83 -3.44
CA ASP A 113 -6.94 -18.29 -2.08
C ASP A 113 -8.28 -17.61 -1.75
N VAL A 114 -8.55 -17.38 -0.46
CA VAL A 114 -9.69 -16.58 0.01
C VAL A 114 -9.17 -15.19 0.40
N ASP A 115 -9.72 -14.14 -0.22
CA ASP A 115 -9.30 -12.76 -0.02
C ASP A 115 -10.18 -12.07 1.04
N SER A 116 -9.75 -10.91 1.54
CA SER A 116 -10.55 -10.13 2.50
C SER A 116 -11.92 -9.78 1.89
N PRO A 117 -13.03 -9.95 2.63
CA PRO A 117 -14.37 -9.76 2.11
C PRO A 117 -14.57 -8.32 1.63
N GLY A 118 -15.33 -8.19 0.54
CA GLY A 118 -15.77 -6.89 0.05
C GLY A 118 -17.08 -6.47 0.70
N GLN A 119 -17.47 -5.20 0.47
CA GLN A 119 -18.80 -4.70 0.83
C GLN A 119 -19.95 -5.53 0.21
N ASN A 120 -19.68 -6.17 -0.93
CA ASN A 120 -20.67 -6.91 -1.73
C ASN A 120 -20.57 -8.44 -1.59
N GLY A 121 -19.85 -8.95 -0.58
CA GLY A 121 -19.73 -10.38 -0.31
C GLY A 121 -18.30 -10.89 -0.24
N ALA A 122 -18.17 -12.21 -0.06
CA ALA A 122 -16.90 -12.89 0.04
C ALA A 122 -16.11 -12.81 -1.27
N ARG A 123 -14.79 -12.70 -1.17
CA ARG A 123 -13.89 -12.59 -2.33
C ARG A 123 -12.95 -13.77 -2.34
N VAL A 124 -12.74 -14.34 -3.53
CA VAL A 124 -11.78 -15.42 -3.74
C VAL A 124 -10.90 -15.10 -4.93
N VAL A 125 -9.65 -15.53 -4.87
CA VAL A 125 -8.71 -15.46 -6.00
C VAL A 125 -8.84 -16.76 -6.78
N VAL A 126 -9.14 -16.66 -8.07
CA VAL A 126 -9.34 -17.80 -8.97
C VAL A 126 -8.28 -17.78 -10.07
N ALA A 127 -7.68 -18.93 -10.35
CA ALA A 127 -6.90 -19.16 -11.56
C ALA A 127 -7.85 -19.74 -12.63
N PRO A 128 -8.34 -18.92 -13.58
CA PRO A 128 -9.27 -19.39 -14.59
C PRO A 128 -8.58 -20.35 -15.55
N VAL A 129 -9.29 -21.42 -15.93
CA VAL A 129 -8.90 -22.36 -16.97
C VAL A 129 -9.62 -22.01 -18.28
N ARG A 130 -10.89 -21.58 -18.18
CA ARG A 130 -11.71 -21.22 -19.33
C ARG A 130 -12.60 -20.02 -19.01
N VAL A 131 -12.62 -19.04 -19.90
CA VAL A 131 -13.57 -17.92 -19.88
C VAL A 131 -14.33 -17.94 -21.20
N ARG A 132 -15.65 -18.07 -21.15
CA ARG A 132 -16.45 -18.09 -22.37
C ARG A 132 -16.33 -16.74 -23.10
N GLY A 133 -15.98 -16.78 -24.38
CA GLY A 133 -15.78 -15.58 -25.21
C GLY A 133 -14.36 -15.01 -25.21
N LEU A 134 -13.40 -15.64 -24.50
CA LEU A 134 -11.98 -15.31 -24.61
C LEU A 134 -11.19 -16.48 -25.18
N ALA A 135 -10.17 -16.16 -25.99
CA ALA A 135 -9.16 -17.13 -26.39
C ALA A 135 -8.29 -17.55 -25.18
N PRO A 136 -7.69 -18.75 -25.20
CA PRO A 136 -6.80 -19.21 -24.13
C PRO A 136 -5.66 -18.22 -23.83
N GLU A 137 -5.11 -17.55 -24.84
CA GLU A 137 -4.00 -16.60 -24.73
C GLU A 137 -4.45 -15.26 -24.13
N ALA A 138 -5.72 -14.90 -24.31
CA ALA A 138 -6.32 -13.69 -23.75
C ALA A 138 -6.89 -13.91 -22.34
N THR A 139 -6.86 -15.14 -21.83
CA THR A 139 -7.42 -15.49 -20.53
C THR A 139 -6.51 -14.99 -19.40
N PRO A 140 -7.04 -14.18 -18.45
CA PRO A 140 -6.25 -13.68 -17.32
C PRO A 140 -5.64 -14.79 -16.47
N GLN A 141 -4.41 -14.63 -15.98
CA GLN A 141 -3.78 -15.66 -15.13
C GLN A 141 -4.45 -15.78 -13.75
N ARG A 142 -4.96 -14.67 -13.21
CA ARG A 142 -5.66 -14.60 -11.93
C ARG A 142 -6.82 -13.62 -12.01
N LEU A 143 -7.94 -14.00 -11.41
CA LEU A 143 -9.14 -13.19 -11.27
C LEU A 143 -9.53 -13.06 -9.80
N ARG A 144 -9.93 -11.86 -9.39
CA ARG A 144 -10.60 -11.66 -8.11
C ARG A 144 -12.10 -11.80 -8.31
N VAL A 145 -12.70 -12.83 -7.73
CA VAL A 145 -14.12 -13.14 -7.88
C VAL A 145 -14.86 -12.78 -6.60
N THR A 146 -15.86 -11.90 -6.68
CA THR A 146 -16.81 -11.68 -5.59
C THR A 146 -17.95 -12.68 -5.73
N VAL A 147 -18.07 -13.60 -4.78
CA VAL A 147 -19.05 -14.69 -4.78
C VAL A 147 -20.25 -14.37 -3.88
N LYS A 148 -21.40 -14.98 -4.17
CA LYS A 148 -22.57 -14.93 -3.30
C LYS A 148 -22.53 -16.09 -2.31
N GLY A 149 -22.74 -15.79 -1.02
CA GLY A 149 -22.71 -16.79 0.05
C GLY A 149 -21.30 -17.09 0.57
N ALA A 150 -21.12 -18.29 1.12
CA ALA A 150 -19.85 -18.72 1.71
C ALA A 150 -18.74 -18.83 0.65
N PRO A 151 -17.49 -18.42 0.97
CA PRO A 151 -16.38 -18.56 0.05
C PRO A 151 -16.06 -20.05 -0.17
N PRO A 152 -15.92 -20.51 -1.42
CA PRO A 152 -15.39 -21.85 -1.67
C PRO A 152 -13.94 -21.94 -1.17
N PRO A 153 -13.53 -23.07 -0.58
CA PRO A 153 -12.20 -23.20 -0.01
C PRO A 153 -11.09 -23.26 -1.08
N PRO A 154 -9.84 -22.90 -0.75
CA PRO A 154 -8.71 -23.06 -1.65
C PRO A 154 -8.55 -24.50 -2.12
N GLY A 155 -8.30 -24.68 -3.42
CA GLY A 155 -8.23 -25.99 -4.08
C GLY A 155 -9.53 -26.48 -4.70
N ALA A 156 -10.67 -25.81 -4.46
CA ALA A 156 -11.93 -26.16 -5.13
C ALA A 156 -11.93 -25.76 -6.61
N ALA A 157 -12.48 -26.62 -7.47
CA ALA A 157 -12.79 -26.31 -8.87
C ALA A 157 -14.20 -25.72 -8.95
N ILE A 158 -14.32 -24.49 -9.47
CA ILE A 158 -15.58 -23.76 -9.51
C ILE A 158 -15.94 -23.26 -10.90
N ARG A 159 -17.24 -23.15 -11.14
CA ARG A 159 -17.89 -22.52 -12.28
C ARG A 159 -18.79 -21.40 -11.78
N VAL A 160 -18.57 -20.19 -12.29
CA VAL A 160 -19.29 -18.98 -11.86
C VAL A 160 -19.77 -18.20 -13.08
N PHE A 161 -21.02 -17.75 -13.03
CA PHE A 161 -21.60 -16.85 -14.02
C PHE A 161 -21.61 -15.42 -13.47
N GLY A 162 -21.02 -14.46 -14.19
CA GLY A 162 -20.81 -13.12 -13.68
C GLY A 162 -20.35 -12.10 -14.71
N ILE A 163 -20.22 -10.85 -14.26
CA ILE A 163 -19.70 -9.75 -15.08
C ILE A 163 -18.20 -9.64 -14.84
N LEU A 164 -17.41 -9.86 -15.90
CA LEU A 164 -15.96 -9.76 -15.88
C LEU A 164 -15.54 -8.37 -16.34
N ASN A 165 -14.80 -7.64 -15.50
CA ASN A 165 -14.23 -6.34 -15.81
C ASN A 165 -12.71 -6.38 -15.60
N PRO A 166 -11.93 -5.52 -16.27
CA PRO A 166 -10.53 -5.31 -15.89
C PRO A 166 -10.42 -4.75 -14.46
N PRO A 167 -9.20 -4.74 -13.88
CA PRO A 167 -8.95 -4.07 -12.62
C PRO A 167 -9.38 -2.60 -12.69
N PRO A 168 -10.04 -2.07 -11.64
CA PRO A 168 -10.58 -0.71 -11.67
C PRO A 168 -9.47 0.34 -11.80
N PRO A 169 -9.69 1.43 -12.55
CA PRO A 169 -8.78 2.57 -12.62
C PRO A 169 -8.75 3.32 -11.27
N PRO A 170 -7.82 4.28 -11.09
CA PRO A 170 -7.83 5.19 -9.94
C PRO A 170 -9.17 5.92 -9.83
N ALA A 171 -9.67 6.10 -8.60
CA ALA A 171 -10.93 6.80 -8.34
C ALA A 171 -10.83 8.34 -8.47
N GLY A 172 -9.63 8.87 -8.69
CA GLY A 172 -9.36 10.29 -8.90
C GLY A 172 -7.94 10.52 -9.44
N PRO A 173 -7.64 11.70 -10.03
CA PRO A 173 -6.31 12.04 -10.52
C PRO A 173 -5.23 11.98 -9.42
N GLY A 174 -4.21 11.15 -9.59
CA GLY A 174 -3.16 10.95 -8.58
C GLY A 174 -3.58 10.16 -7.34
N ALA A 175 -4.79 9.58 -7.33
CA ALA A 175 -5.21 8.64 -6.29
C ALA A 175 -4.49 7.28 -6.42
N TYR A 176 -4.74 6.38 -5.47
CA TYR A 176 -4.19 5.03 -5.48
C TYR A 176 -4.59 4.26 -6.77
N ASP A 177 -3.59 3.76 -7.49
CA ASP A 177 -3.79 3.02 -8.75
C ASP A 177 -3.94 1.52 -8.50
N PHE A 178 -5.19 1.08 -8.35
CA PHE A 178 -5.53 -0.33 -8.19
C PHE A 178 -5.10 -1.18 -9.39
N GLY A 179 -5.21 -0.64 -10.61
CA GLY A 179 -4.82 -1.32 -11.84
C GLY A 179 -3.32 -1.59 -11.90
N ARG A 180 -2.47 -0.65 -11.49
CA ARG A 180 -1.02 -0.85 -11.38
C ARG A 180 -0.69 -1.97 -10.41
N ASN A 181 -1.26 -1.94 -9.21
CA ASN A 181 -1.01 -2.98 -8.21
C ASN A 181 -1.51 -4.36 -8.70
N ALA A 182 -2.67 -4.41 -9.34
CA ALA A 182 -3.21 -5.63 -9.92
C ALA A 182 -2.30 -6.20 -11.03
N TYR A 183 -1.77 -5.35 -11.90
CA TYR A 183 -0.83 -5.72 -12.96
C TYR A 183 0.42 -6.42 -12.41
N PHE A 184 1.10 -5.81 -11.43
CA PHE A 184 2.31 -6.42 -10.83
C PHE A 184 2.02 -7.69 -10.02
N GLN A 185 0.77 -7.91 -9.62
CA GLN A 185 0.30 -9.14 -8.97
C GLN A 185 -0.23 -10.20 -9.97
N GLY A 186 -0.22 -9.91 -11.27
CA GLY A 186 -0.77 -10.80 -12.31
C GLY A 186 -2.29 -10.97 -12.24
N MET A 187 -2.99 -10.04 -11.58
CA MET A 187 -4.46 -10.02 -11.52
C MET A 187 -5.00 -9.28 -12.75
N GLY A 188 -5.52 -10.04 -13.72
CA GLY A 188 -5.99 -9.49 -14.98
C GLY A 188 -7.47 -9.08 -15.00
N GLY A 189 -8.21 -9.23 -13.89
CA GLY A 189 -9.62 -8.82 -13.85
C GLY A 189 -10.34 -9.10 -12.54
N THR A 190 -11.54 -8.53 -12.44
CA THR A 190 -12.49 -8.75 -11.34
C THR A 190 -13.80 -9.30 -11.89
N LEU A 191 -14.33 -10.35 -11.26
CA LEU A 191 -15.60 -10.98 -11.64
C LEU A 191 -16.62 -10.76 -10.52
N PHE A 192 -17.78 -10.20 -10.85
CA PHE A 192 -18.92 -10.11 -9.93
C PHE A 192 -19.93 -11.20 -10.25
N ALA A 193 -20.12 -12.16 -9.33
CA ALA A 193 -21.04 -13.28 -9.53
C ALA A 193 -22.50 -12.82 -9.55
N LEU A 194 -23.22 -13.17 -10.62
CA LEU A 194 -24.66 -12.92 -10.74
C LEU A 194 -25.47 -14.10 -10.15
N GLY A 195 -24.93 -15.32 -10.22
CA GLY A 195 -25.54 -16.54 -9.68
C GLY A 195 -24.68 -17.24 -8.62
N PRO A 196 -25.14 -18.39 -8.09
CA PRO A 196 -24.38 -19.19 -7.14
C PRO A 196 -23.15 -19.83 -7.80
N THR A 197 -22.13 -20.11 -6.98
CA THR A 197 -20.96 -20.90 -7.37
C THR A 197 -21.38 -22.36 -7.54
N ARG A 198 -20.96 -23.00 -8.64
CA ARG A 198 -21.18 -24.44 -8.88
C ARG A 198 -19.85 -25.18 -8.95
N PRO A 199 -19.76 -26.45 -8.53
CA PRO A 199 -18.56 -27.24 -8.74
C PRO A 199 -18.33 -27.44 -10.24
N ALA A 200 -17.05 -27.48 -10.64
CA ALA A 200 -16.62 -27.76 -11.99
C ALA A 200 -15.73 -29.00 -12.00
N ASP A 201 -15.80 -29.80 -13.07
CA ASP A 201 -14.80 -30.83 -13.33
C ASP A 201 -13.73 -30.25 -14.25
N LEU A 202 -12.48 -30.19 -13.76
CA LEU A 202 -11.36 -29.53 -14.41
C LEU A 202 -10.16 -30.46 -14.45
N ALA A 203 -9.39 -30.39 -15.53
CA ALA A 203 -8.11 -31.08 -15.64
C ALA A 203 -7.15 -30.67 -14.51
N ARG A 204 -6.24 -31.58 -14.18
CA ARG A 204 -5.26 -31.37 -13.10
C ARG A 204 -4.45 -30.09 -13.37
N PRO A 205 -4.38 -29.17 -12.40
CA PRO A 205 -3.65 -27.92 -12.60
C PRO A 205 -2.14 -28.15 -12.64
N PRO A 206 -1.38 -27.22 -13.24
CA PRO A 206 0.08 -27.25 -13.25
C PRO A 206 0.66 -27.38 -11.84
N TRP A 207 1.85 -28.00 -11.72
CA TRP A 207 2.46 -28.31 -10.41
C TRP A 207 2.59 -27.07 -9.51
N ARG A 208 2.98 -25.91 -10.08
CA ARG A 208 3.16 -24.64 -9.36
C ARG A 208 1.84 -24.14 -8.74
N VAL A 209 0.77 -24.16 -9.53
CA VAL A 209 -0.58 -23.77 -9.09
C VAL A 209 -1.06 -24.74 -8.01
N ARG A 210 -0.85 -26.04 -8.19
CA ARG A 210 -1.20 -27.07 -7.21
C ARG A 210 -0.49 -26.89 -5.87
N MET A 211 0.80 -26.54 -5.87
CA MET A 211 1.52 -26.26 -4.63
C MET A 211 1.02 -25.00 -3.94
N ALA A 212 0.80 -23.92 -4.70
CA ALA A 212 0.24 -22.68 -4.15
C ALA A 212 -1.14 -22.93 -3.50
N MET A 213 -2.03 -23.68 -4.16
CA MET A 213 -3.33 -24.05 -3.58
C MET A 213 -3.19 -24.92 -2.34
N ARG A 214 -2.25 -25.87 -2.30
CA ARG A 214 -2.01 -26.71 -1.11
C ARG A 214 -1.55 -25.89 0.09
N VAL A 215 -0.62 -24.96 -0.14
CA VAL A 215 -0.16 -24.03 0.91
C VAL A 215 -1.32 -23.17 1.39
N ASN A 216 -2.09 -22.58 0.48
CA ASN A 216 -3.23 -21.72 0.83
C ASN A 216 -4.35 -22.49 1.54
N ALA A 217 -4.63 -23.74 1.13
CA ALA A 217 -5.58 -24.59 1.82
C ALA A 217 -5.13 -24.92 3.25
N MET A 218 -3.84 -25.22 3.45
CA MET A 218 -3.28 -25.44 4.79
C MET A 218 -3.37 -24.17 5.66
N ARG A 219 -3.07 -23.00 5.09
CA ARG A 219 -3.20 -21.70 5.76
C ARG A 219 -4.65 -21.41 6.15
N TYR A 220 -5.59 -21.63 5.23
CA TYR A 220 -7.02 -21.41 5.46
C TYR A 220 -7.57 -22.35 6.53
N ALA A 221 -7.21 -23.64 6.47
CA ALA A 221 -7.60 -24.62 7.50
C ALA A 221 -7.03 -24.27 8.88
N LEU A 222 -5.80 -23.73 8.96
CA LEU A 222 -5.25 -23.23 10.22
C LEU A 222 -6.04 -22.02 10.73
N ALA A 223 -6.41 -21.09 9.85
CA ALA A 223 -7.24 -19.94 10.20
C ALA A 223 -8.60 -20.36 10.76
N GLU A 224 -9.29 -21.31 10.11
CA GLU A 224 -10.56 -21.86 10.58
C GLU A 224 -10.44 -22.51 11.96
N ARG A 225 -9.35 -23.25 12.23
CA ARG A 225 -9.11 -23.84 13.55
C ARG A 225 -8.90 -22.79 14.64
N ILE A 226 -8.15 -21.73 14.35
CA ILE A 226 -7.94 -20.62 15.29
C ILE A 226 -9.27 -19.94 15.59
N VAL A 227 -10.07 -19.65 14.56
CA VAL A 227 -11.40 -19.05 14.70
C VAL A 227 -12.35 -19.95 15.50
N ALA A 228 -12.38 -21.23 15.20
CA ALA A 228 -13.22 -22.20 15.91
C ALA A 228 -12.89 -22.27 17.42
N ARG A 229 -11.63 -22.05 17.81
CA ARG A 229 -11.22 -22.07 19.23
C ARG A 229 -11.46 -20.76 19.96
N LEU A 230 -11.23 -19.62 19.31
CA LEU A 230 -11.25 -18.30 19.95
C LEU A 230 -12.55 -17.53 19.72
N GLY A 231 -13.47 -18.09 18.91
CA GLY A 231 -14.66 -17.39 18.43
C GLY A 231 -14.34 -16.43 17.28
N GLU A 232 -15.37 -15.98 16.56
CA GLU A 232 -15.18 -15.18 15.34
C GLU A 232 -14.47 -13.84 15.59
N ARG A 233 -14.87 -13.11 16.63
CA ARG A 233 -14.34 -11.76 16.90
C ARG A 233 -12.83 -11.77 17.20
N THR A 234 -12.42 -12.51 18.22
CA THR A 234 -11.02 -12.60 18.66
C THR A 234 -10.21 -13.50 17.73
N GLY A 235 -10.78 -14.63 17.31
CA GLY A 235 -10.15 -15.57 16.41
C GLY A 235 -9.92 -15.01 15.01
N GLY A 236 -10.78 -14.12 14.51
CA GLY A 236 -10.58 -13.46 13.23
C GLY A 236 -9.33 -12.58 13.20
N VAL A 237 -9.09 -11.81 14.26
CA VAL A 237 -7.86 -11.00 14.40
C VAL A 237 -6.63 -11.91 14.55
N ALA A 238 -6.71 -12.95 15.40
CA ALA A 238 -5.62 -13.92 15.57
C ALA A 238 -5.29 -14.66 14.26
N ALA A 239 -6.30 -15.05 13.49
CA ALA A 239 -6.15 -15.71 12.20
C ALA A 239 -5.52 -14.77 11.15
N ALA A 240 -5.89 -13.49 11.14
CA ALA A 240 -5.29 -12.50 10.27
C ALA A 240 -3.81 -12.28 10.59
N MET A 241 -3.47 -12.13 11.87
CA MET A 241 -2.09 -11.95 12.31
C MET A 241 -1.22 -13.18 12.06
N THR A 242 -1.79 -14.39 12.08
CA THR A 242 -1.04 -15.65 11.89
C THR A 242 -0.93 -16.06 10.42
N THR A 243 -2.04 -15.97 9.67
CA THR A 243 -2.18 -16.57 8.33
C THR A 243 -2.43 -15.55 7.23
N GLY A 244 -2.66 -14.28 7.57
CA GLY A 244 -3.01 -13.21 6.64
C GLY A 244 -4.48 -13.13 6.25
N HIS A 245 -5.35 -14.03 6.74
CA HIS A 245 -6.77 -14.03 6.39
C HIS A 245 -7.59 -13.10 7.28
N GLU A 246 -8.13 -12.03 6.71
CA GLU A 246 -8.98 -11.06 7.41
C GLU A 246 -10.49 -11.40 7.30
N THR A 247 -10.83 -12.61 6.84
CA THR A 247 -12.22 -13.00 6.49
C THR A 247 -13.22 -12.83 7.62
N TRP A 248 -12.79 -13.03 8.86
CA TRP A 248 -13.66 -13.01 10.05
C TRP A 248 -13.57 -11.71 10.86
N ILE A 249 -12.73 -10.74 10.46
CA ILE A 249 -12.62 -9.49 11.20
C ILE A 249 -13.87 -8.64 10.96
N GLN A 250 -14.51 -8.22 12.04
CA GLN A 250 -15.71 -7.41 12.00
C GLN A 250 -15.36 -5.95 11.62
N SER A 251 -16.18 -5.32 10.78
CA SER A 251 -15.97 -3.93 10.33
C SER A 251 -15.80 -2.93 11.48
N PRO A 252 -16.60 -2.98 12.58
CA PRO A 252 -16.42 -2.06 13.71
C PRO A 252 -15.05 -2.19 14.40
N ASP A 253 -14.52 -3.42 14.51
CA ASP A 253 -13.20 -3.65 15.09
C ASP A 253 -12.10 -3.14 14.13
N LEU A 254 -12.25 -3.34 12.81
CA LEU A 254 -11.32 -2.79 11.81
C LEU A 254 -11.27 -1.26 11.83
N ASP A 255 -12.43 -0.62 11.92
CA ASP A 255 -12.52 0.84 11.95
C ASP A 255 -11.98 1.40 13.27
N ALA A 256 -12.29 0.79 14.42
CA ALA A 256 -11.68 1.17 15.69
C ALA A 256 -10.15 1.04 15.69
N MET A 257 -9.59 -0.01 15.07
CA MET A 257 -8.13 -0.15 14.95
C MET A 257 -7.54 0.92 14.00
N ARG A 258 -8.26 1.31 12.94
CA ARG A 258 -7.82 2.41 12.05
C ARG A 258 -7.83 3.76 12.77
N ASP A 259 -8.87 4.00 13.54
CA ASP A 259 -9.13 5.28 14.19
C ASP A 259 -8.25 5.48 15.44
N SER A 260 -7.90 4.40 16.13
CA SER A 260 -6.90 4.40 17.21
C SER A 260 -5.44 4.37 16.72
N GLY A 261 -5.20 4.23 15.41
CA GLY A 261 -3.84 4.12 14.84
C GLY A 261 -3.18 2.74 14.99
N LEU A 262 -3.90 1.74 15.51
CA LEU A 262 -3.43 0.36 15.73
C LEU A 262 -3.57 -0.56 14.51
N ALA A 263 -4.17 -0.10 13.40
CA ALA A 263 -4.39 -0.91 12.20
C ALA A 263 -3.10 -1.53 11.61
N HIS A 264 -1.94 -0.94 11.87
CA HIS A 264 -0.66 -1.49 11.43
C HIS A 264 -0.27 -2.80 12.16
N ILE A 265 -0.86 -3.08 13.33
CA ILE A 265 -0.66 -4.33 14.09
C ILE A 265 -1.49 -5.47 13.48
N LEU A 266 -2.65 -5.17 12.89
CA LEU A 266 -3.48 -6.19 12.23
C LEU A 266 -2.79 -6.78 10.99
N SER A 267 -1.98 -5.97 10.31
CA SER A 267 -1.10 -6.44 9.23
C SER A 267 0.18 -7.05 9.82
N ILE A 268 0.68 -8.13 9.22
CA ILE A 268 1.98 -8.69 9.58
C ILE A 268 3.08 -7.63 9.43
N SER A 269 3.66 -7.21 10.54
CA SER A 269 4.62 -6.11 10.60
C SER A 269 6.08 -6.60 10.58
N GLY A 270 7.02 -5.66 10.37
CA GLY A 270 8.46 -5.92 10.51
C GLY A 270 8.83 -6.46 11.89
N LEU A 271 8.19 -5.93 12.92
CA LEU A 271 8.44 -6.30 14.30
C LEU A 271 7.95 -7.72 14.59
N HIS A 272 6.80 -8.13 14.04
CA HIS A 272 6.32 -9.51 14.16
C HIS A 272 7.33 -10.52 13.61
N MET A 273 7.90 -10.25 12.44
CA MET A 273 8.91 -11.11 11.83
C MET A 273 10.21 -11.16 12.68
N ALA A 274 10.62 -10.01 13.23
CA ALA A 274 11.77 -9.92 14.12
C ALA A 274 11.53 -10.64 15.46
N VAL A 275 10.32 -10.56 16.02
CA VAL A 275 9.91 -11.25 17.25
C VAL A 275 9.88 -12.76 17.04
N VAL A 276 9.25 -13.26 15.98
CA VAL A 276 9.21 -14.71 15.71
C VAL A 276 10.61 -15.26 15.47
N GLY A 277 11.40 -14.63 14.59
CA GLY A 277 12.77 -15.06 14.32
C GLY A 277 13.67 -14.93 15.55
N GLY A 278 13.54 -13.84 16.30
CA GLY A 278 14.30 -13.56 17.52
C GLY A 278 13.96 -14.54 18.64
N PHE A 279 12.68 -14.86 18.84
CA PHE A 279 12.22 -15.85 19.80
C PHE A 279 12.84 -17.21 19.53
N VAL A 280 12.77 -17.69 18.28
CA VAL A 280 13.39 -18.97 17.88
C VAL A 280 14.91 -18.92 18.04
N PHE A 281 15.54 -17.81 17.65
CA PHE A 281 16.97 -17.60 17.85
C PHE A 281 17.36 -17.74 19.32
N PHE A 282 16.68 -17.04 20.24
CA PHE A 282 17.00 -17.10 21.67
C PHE A 282 16.68 -18.47 22.27
N ALA A 283 15.57 -19.10 21.90
CA ALA A 283 15.19 -20.42 22.36
C ALA A 283 16.23 -21.48 21.95
N VAL A 284 16.60 -21.54 20.67
CA VAL A 284 17.62 -22.47 20.17
C VAL A 284 18.98 -22.17 20.79
N ARG A 285 19.34 -20.89 20.94
CA ARG A 285 20.59 -20.51 21.62
C ARG A 285 20.61 -21.01 23.06
N LEU A 286 19.51 -20.91 23.79
CA LEU A 286 19.40 -21.38 25.18
C LEU A 286 19.48 -22.91 25.24
N LEU A 287 18.80 -23.62 24.35
CA LEU A 287 18.85 -25.09 24.26
C LEU A 287 20.27 -25.58 23.95
N VAL A 288 20.97 -24.90 23.04
CA VAL A 288 22.39 -25.20 22.78
C VAL A 288 23.22 -24.95 24.04
N ALA A 289 23.00 -23.83 24.74
CA ALA A 289 23.72 -23.50 25.98
C ALA A 289 23.46 -24.51 27.12
N ALA A 290 22.25 -25.08 27.17
CA ALA A 290 21.85 -26.06 28.17
C ALA A 290 22.47 -27.44 27.97
N TRP A 291 23.02 -27.74 26.78
CA TRP A 291 23.63 -29.04 26.47
C TRP A 291 25.16 -28.94 26.35
N PRO A 292 25.93 -29.37 27.37
CA PRO A 292 27.39 -29.21 27.41
C PRO A 292 28.13 -29.74 26.17
N TRP A 293 27.68 -30.89 25.63
CA TRP A 293 28.27 -31.48 24.42
C TRP A 293 28.15 -30.57 23.19
N LEU A 294 27.01 -29.89 23.03
CA LEU A 294 26.71 -29.08 21.86
C LEU A 294 27.39 -27.70 21.92
N VAL A 295 27.50 -27.11 23.12
CA VAL A 295 28.23 -25.85 23.37
C VAL A 295 29.69 -25.94 22.93
N LEU A 296 30.35 -27.07 23.20
CA LEU A 296 31.78 -27.24 22.94
C LEU A 296 32.10 -27.50 21.46
N ARG A 297 31.12 -27.94 20.66
CA ARG A 297 31.32 -28.37 19.26
C ARG A 297 30.73 -27.43 18.21
N THR A 298 29.82 -26.54 18.59
CA THR A 298 29.12 -25.68 17.63
C THR A 298 29.06 -24.24 18.12
N SER A 299 29.08 -23.29 17.18
CA SER A 299 28.75 -21.90 17.51
C SER A 299 27.24 -21.78 17.72
N GLY A 300 26.80 -21.80 18.98
CA GLY A 300 25.37 -21.69 19.31
C GLY A 300 24.70 -20.44 18.71
N LYS A 301 25.46 -19.35 18.51
CA LYS A 301 24.99 -18.15 17.83
C LYS A 301 24.67 -18.40 16.35
N LYS A 302 25.49 -19.17 15.64
CA LYS A 302 25.29 -19.47 14.20
C LYS A 302 24.16 -20.47 14.00
N VAL A 303 24.09 -21.51 14.84
CA VAL A 303 22.97 -22.48 14.83
C VAL A 303 21.64 -21.76 15.09
N ALA A 304 21.60 -20.90 16.10
CA ALA A 304 20.43 -20.08 16.40
C ALA A 304 20.05 -19.14 15.24
N ALA A 305 21.02 -18.54 14.55
CA ALA A 305 20.76 -17.68 13.40
C ALA A 305 20.16 -18.44 12.20
N VAL A 306 20.63 -19.66 11.94
CA VAL A 306 20.02 -20.54 10.92
C VAL A 306 18.59 -20.91 11.31
N ALA A 307 18.36 -21.27 12.59
CA ALA A 307 17.01 -21.56 13.07
C ALA A 307 16.07 -20.35 12.97
N GLY A 308 16.56 -19.15 13.28
CA GLY A 308 15.82 -17.90 13.10
C GLY A 308 15.47 -17.63 11.63
N LEU A 309 16.39 -17.90 10.69
CA LEU A 309 16.13 -17.77 9.26
C LEU A 309 15.06 -18.75 8.76
N ILE A 310 15.11 -20.00 9.25
CA ILE A 310 14.07 -21.01 8.96
C ILE A 310 12.72 -20.56 9.52
N ALA A 311 12.68 -20.05 10.75
CA ALA A 311 11.45 -19.55 11.37
C ALA A 311 10.84 -18.39 10.58
N VAL A 312 11.65 -17.41 10.17
CA VAL A 312 11.23 -16.28 9.31
C VAL A 312 10.68 -16.78 7.97
N GLY A 313 11.37 -17.72 7.32
CA GLY A 313 10.92 -18.30 6.05
C GLY A 313 9.60 -19.07 6.20
N THR A 314 9.47 -19.89 7.22
CA THR A 314 8.24 -20.64 7.53
C THR A 314 7.09 -19.68 7.82
N TYR A 315 7.30 -18.65 8.64
CA TYR A 315 6.26 -17.67 8.94
C TYR A 315 5.87 -16.85 7.71
N LEU A 316 6.80 -16.49 6.83
CA LEU A 316 6.49 -15.84 5.55
C LEU A 316 5.54 -16.71 4.69
N VAL A 317 5.78 -18.02 4.64
CA VAL A 317 4.91 -18.95 3.89
C VAL A 317 3.54 -19.08 4.55
N ILE A 318 3.48 -19.28 5.87
CA ILE A 318 2.21 -19.41 6.62
C ILE A 318 1.37 -18.14 6.54
N SER A 319 2.00 -16.98 6.62
CA SER A 319 1.32 -15.68 6.54
C SER A 319 0.83 -15.30 5.13
N GLY A 320 1.19 -16.08 4.10
CA GLY A 320 0.77 -15.85 2.71
C GLY A 320 1.63 -14.88 1.91
N ALA A 321 2.79 -14.51 2.44
CA ALA A 321 3.70 -13.54 1.84
C ALA A 321 3.03 -12.22 1.35
N PRO A 322 2.17 -11.56 2.16
CA PRO A 322 1.69 -10.23 1.79
C PRO A 322 2.88 -9.26 1.69
N PRO A 323 2.80 -8.19 0.88
CA PRO A 323 3.94 -7.30 0.63
C PRO A 323 4.65 -6.78 1.89
N PRO A 324 3.95 -6.40 2.99
CA PRO A 324 4.61 -6.02 4.24
C PRO A 324 5.45 -7.15 4.87
N ALA A 325 4.95 -8.39 4.86
CA ALA A 325 5.65 -9.55 5.42
C ALA A 325 6.89 -9.92 4.59
N GLU A 326 6.85 -9.79 3.27
CA GLU A 326 8.02 -10.03 2.41
C GLU A 326 9.17 -9.07 2.74
N ARG A 327 8.88 -7.77 2.88
CA ARG A 327 9.90 -6.77 3.23
C ARG A 327 10.49 -7.04 4.62
N ALA A 328 9.63 -7.37 5.58
CA ALA A 328 10.01 -7.77 6.92
C ALA A 328 10.93 -9.00 6.90
N ALA A 329 10.57 -10.04 6.14
CA ALA A 329 11.35 -11.26 5.99
C ALA A 329 12.73 -10.98 5.38
N VAL A 330 12.82 -10.16 4.32
CA VAL A 330 14.10 -9.77 3.72
C VAL A 330 14.97 -9.03 4.73
N THR A 331 14.39 -8.09 5.48
CA THR A 331 15.12 -7.30 6.48
C THR A 331 15.63 -8.19 7.62
N ALA A 332 14.77 -9.06 8.16
CA ALA A 332 15.14 -10.02 9.20
C ALA A 332 16.19 -11.03 8.71
N SER A 333 16.05 -11.51 7.47
CA SER A 333 17.01 -12.44 6.85
C SER A 333 18.39 -11.80 6.72
N ILE A 334 18.47 -10.54 6.29
CA ILE A 334 19.74 -9.81 6.22
C ILE A 334 20.36 -9.62 7.60
N ALA A 335 19.55 -9.37 8.64
CA ALA A 335 20.02 -9.31 10.02
C ALA A 335 20.61 -10.66 10.48
N PHE A 336 19.97 -11.79 10.18
CA PHE A 336 20.50 -13.13 10.49
C PHE A 336 21.74 -13.49 9.66
N LEU A 337 21.78 -13.12 8.38
CA LEU A 337 22.96 -13.29 7.53
C LEU A 337 24.15 -12.46 8.05
N ALA A 338 23.89 -11.24 8.53
CA ALA A 338 24.91 -10.43 9.19
C ALA A 338 25.45 -11.12 10.46
N ILE A 339 24.58 -11.76 11.26
CA ILE A 339 25.01 -12.56 12.42
C ILE A 339 25.90 -13.73 11.99
N LEU A 340 25.54 -14.45 10.91
CA LEU A 340 26.32 -15.58 10.38
C LEU A 340 27.69 -15.14 9.85
N ALA A 341 27.75 -13.95 9.26
CA ALA A 341 28.98 -13.32 8.77
C ALA A 341 29.78 -12.59 9.88
N ASP A 342 29.40 -12.77 11.16
CA ASP A 342 30.03 -12.12 12.31
C ASP A 342 30.06 -10.57 12.21
N ARG A 343 29.04 -10.00 11.56
CA ARG A 343 28.78 -8.55 11.44
C ARG A 343 27.66 -8.12 12.39
N GLN A 344 27.54 -6.80 12.57
CA GLN A 344 26.43 -6.21 13.34
C GLN A 344 25.12 -6.29 12.54
N ALA A 345 24.09 -6.86 13.16
CA ALA A 345 22.78 -7.09 12.54
C ALA A 345 21.97 -5.80 12.35
N VAL A 346 21.97 -4.92 13.35
CA VAL A 346 21.19 -3.67 13.35
C VAL A 346 22.09 -2.51 12.97
N THR A 347 22.17 -2.22 11.67
CA THR A 347 22.95 -1.09 11.13
C THR A 347 22.25 -0.46 9.94
N MET A 348 22.56 0.81 9.65
CA MET A 348 22.08 1.46 8.42
C MET A 348 22.58 0.77 7.14
N ARG A 349 23.75 0.10 7.19
CA ARG A 349 24.26 -0.68 6.05
C ARG A 349 23.39 -1.91 5.78
N ALA A 350 22.99 -2.62 6.83
CA ALA A 350 22.06 -3.74 6.72
C ALA A 350 20.69 -3.28 6.19
N LEU A 351 20.19 -2.13 6.66
CA LEU A 351 18.94 -1.55 6.17
C LEU A 351 19.03 -1.13 4.69
N ALA A 352 20.13 -0.50 4.27
CA ALA A 352 20.36 -0.13 2.87
C ALA A 352 20.43 -1.37 1.97
N ALA A 353 21.10 -2.43 2.42
CA ALA A 353 21.11 -3.72 1.71
C ALA A 353 19.70 -4.32 1.60
N ALA A 354 18.89 -4.24 2.67
CA ALA A 354 17.50 -4.70 2.64
C ALA A 354 16.64 -3.91 1.65
N ALA A 355 16.76 -2.58 1.65
CA ALA A 355 16.06 -1.72 0.69
C ALA A 355 16.46 -2.07 -0.75
N PHE A 356 17.76 -2.26 -1.00
CA PHE A 356 18.27 -2.63 -2.31
C PHE A 356 17.72 -3.98 -2.77
N VAL A 357 17.77 -5.03 -1.94
CA VAL A 357 17.25 -6.37 -2.29
C VAL A 357 15.73 -6.33 -2.52
N VAL A 358 14.97 -5.64 -1.68
CA VAL A 358 13.52 -5.50 -1.87
C VAL A 358 13.21 -4.82 -3.20
N LEU A 359 13.90 -3.72 -3.53
CA LEU A 359 13.67 -2.99 -4.77
C LEU A 359 14.22 -3.72 -6.01
N LEU A 360 15.24 -4.55 -5.84
CA LEU A 360 15.75 -5.41 -6.91
C LEU A 360 14.71 -6.47 -7.30
N LEU A 361 14.02 -7.05 -6.32
CA LEU A 361 13.00 -8.08 -6.53
C LEU A 361 11.65 -7.48 -6.95
N ARG A 362 11.27 -6.35 -6.35
CA ARG A 362 9.99 -5.66 -6.56
C ARG A 362 10.19 -4.14 -6.63
N PRO A 363 10.71 -3.61 -7.75
CA PRO A 363 10.90 -2.17 -7.94
C PRO A 363 9.61 -1.35 -7.78
N GLU A 364 8.44 -1.94 -8.08
CA GLU A 364 7.13 -1.35 -7.87
C GLU A 364 6.82 -1.01 -6.40
N ALA A 365 7.55 -1.60 -5.46
CA ALA A 365 7.37 -1.32 -4.03
C ALA A 365 7.66 0.15 -3.68
N VAL A 366 8.53 0.85 -4.42
CA VAL A 366 8.96 2.22 -4.09
C VAL A 366 7.80 3.23 -4.06
N VAL A 367 6.78 3.02 -4.90
CA VAL A 367 5.58 3.88 -4.97
C VAL A 367 4.47 3.43 -4.02
N THR A 368 4.69 2.36 -3.25
CA THR A 368 3.69 1.87 -2.30
C THR A 368 3.85 2.58 -0.95
N PRO A 369 2.74 3.02 -0.32
CA PRO A 369 2.80 3.65 1.01
C PRO A 369 3.46 2.73 2.05
N GLY A 370 3.21 1.42 1.97
CA GLY A 370 3.74 0.44 2.91
C GLY A 370 5.26 0.32 2.89
N PHE A 371 5.91 0.40 1.71
CA PHE A 371 7.37 0.41 1.62
C PHE A 371 7.94 1.70 2.23
N GLN A 372 7.38 2.85 1.84
CA GLN A 372 7.83 4.17 2.27
C GLN A 372 7.77 4.31 3.80
N MET A 373 6.63 3.98 4.40
CA MET A 373 6.44 4.01 5.86
C MET A 373 7.37 3.03 6.58
N SER A 374 7.49 1.79 6.09
CA SER A 374 8.30 0.76 6.74
C SER A 374 9.79 1.11 6.78
N PHE A 375 10.36 1.57 5.66
CA PHE A 375 11.77 1.95 5.60
C PHE A 375 12.04 3.29 6.28
N ALA A 376 11.12 4.27 6.22
CA ALA A 376 11.24 5.52 6.96
C ALA A 376 11.24 5.27 8.48
N ALA A 377 10.29 4.48 9.00
CA ALA A 377 10.25 4.11 10.41
C ALA A 377 11.52 3.37 10.85
N THR A 378 11.93 2.36 10.08
CA THR A 378 13.12 1.55 10.43
C THR A 378 14.40 2.38 10.37
N ALA A 379 14.56 3.26 9.38
CA ALA A 379 15.70 4.17 9.30
C ALA A 379 15.72 5.13 10.50
N ALA A 380 14.59 5.72 10.85
CA ALA A 380 14.49 6.63 11.99
C ALA A 380 14.79 5.92 13.33
N LEU A 381 14.31 4.67 13.50
CA LEU A 381 14.61 3.84 14.67
C LEU A 381 16.09 3.45 14.74
N VAL A 382 16.71 3.05 13.64
CA VAL A 382 18.15 2.77 13.60
C VAL A 382 18.96 4.03 13.89
N ALA A 383 18.56 5.19 13.36
CA ALA A 383 19.21 6.48 13.63
C ALA A 383 19.08 6.87 15.10
N LEU A 384 17.91 6.61 15.72
CA LEU A 384 17.69 6.81 17.14
C LEU A 384 18.65 5.94 17.97
N VAL A 385 18.76 4.65 17.65
CA VAL A 385 19.67 3.72 18.34
C VAL A 385 21.14 4.13 18.21
N GLU A 386 21.57 4.66 17.06
CA GLU A 386 22.94 5.15 16.87
C GLU A 386 23.31 6.36 17.75
N VAL A 387 22.31 7.17 18.13
CA VAL A 387 22.49 8.40 18.92
C VAL A 387 22.13 8.18 20.38
N TRP A 388 21.42 7.10 20.69
CA TRP A 388 20.94 6.80 22.03
C TRP A 388 22.12 6.68 23.01
N PRO A 389 22.04 7.28 24.20
CA PRO A 389 23.11 7.22 25.19
C PRO A 389 23.48 5.77 25.50
N ARG A 390 24.78 5.43 25.40
CA ARG A 390 25.26 4.11 25.79
C ARG A 390 25.07 3.94 27.29
N ARG A 391 24.54 2.77 27.68
CA ARG A 391 24.33 2.43 29.09
C ARG A 391 25.67 2.52 29.84
N ILE A 392 25.76 3.43 30.80
CA ILE A 392 26.78 3.40 31.83
C ILE A 392 26.35 2.28 32.79
N ARG A 393 27.23 1.28 32.99
CA ARG A 393 26.97 0.19 33.93
C ARG A 393 27.09 0.78 35.34
N GLU A 394 25.98 1.06 35.99
CA GLU A 394 25.96 1.39 37.41
C GLU A 394 26.25 0.08 38.18
N PHE A 395 27.47 -0.03 38.69
CA PHE A 395 27.86 -1.06 39.64
C PHE A 395 27.41 -0.58 41.03
N ALA A 396 26.57 -1.36 41.73
CA ALA A 396 26.20 -1.21 43.15
C ALA A 396 24.98 -0.31 43.53
N ALA A 397 23.84 -0.41 42.83
CA ALA A 397 22.55 0.08 43.35
C ALA A 397 21.64 -1.06 43.85
N PRO A 398 20.85 -0.87 44.93
CA PRO A 398 19.86 -1.83 45.41
C PRO A 398 18.84 -2.26 44.33
N TRP A 399 18.42 -3.53 44.35
CA TRP A 399 17.53 -4.12 43.33
C TRP A 399 16.24 -3.32 43.03
N PRO A 400 15.54 -2.70 44.02
CA PRO A 400 14.31 -1.96 43.75
C PRO A 400 14.60 -0.68 42.95
N ILE A 401 15.70 0.00 43.26
CA ILE A 401 16.15 1.22 42.58
C ILE A 401 16.55 0.88 41.14
N VAL A 402 17.29 -0.22 40.95
CA VAL A 402 17.66 -0.71 39.61
C VAL A 402 16.43 -1.09 38.78
N ALA A 403 15.42 -1.71 39.41
CA ALA A 403 14.17 -2.09 38.73
C ALA A 403 13.39 -0.84 38.26
N VAL A 404 13.19 0.16 39.13
CA VAL A 404 12.52 1.41 38.79
C VAL A 404 13.27 2.18 37.71
N GLN A 405 14.59 2.32 37.83
CA GLN A 405 15.42 2.95 36.79
C GLN A 405 15.36 2.20 35.46
N ARG A 406 15.36 0.86 35.50
CA ARG A 406 15.27 0.03 34.29
C ARG A 406 13.91 0.18 33.62
N PHE A 407 12.83 0.21 34.39
CA PHE A 407 11.48 0.44 33.88
C PHE A 407 11.35 1.85 33.29
N GLY A 408 11.80 2.89 34.00
CA GLY A 408 11.78 4.27 33.51
C GLY A 408 12.59 4.45 32.21
N ARG A 409 13.78 3.83 32.12
CA ARG A 409 14.60 3.84 30.89
C ARG A 409 13.95 3.07 29.74
N TRP A 410 13.31 1.94 30.03
CA TRP A 410 12.56 1.19 29.03
C TRP A 410 11.36 1.99 28.52
N LEU A 411 10.61 2.61 29.42
CA LEU A 411 9.47 3.46 29.08
C LEU A 411 9.92 4.66 28.22
N LEU A 412 11.01 5.33 28.60
CA LEU A 412 11.59 6.42 27.82
C LEU A 412 12.00 5.95 26.41
N ALA A 413 12.64 4.78 26.30
CA ALA A 413 13.02 4.20 25.02
C ALA A 413 11.79 3.83 24.16
N ALA A 414 10.74 3.27 24.76
CA ALA A 414 9.49 2.91 24.09
C ALA A 414 8.73 4.16 23.60
N CYS A 415 8.64 5.20 24.43
CA CYS A 415 8.06 6.49 24.07
C CYS A 415 8.86 7.14 22.93
N ALA A 416 10.19 7.19 23.03
CA ALA A 416 11.03 7.77 21.99
C ALA A 416 10.94 6.99 20.68
N ALA A 417 10.95 5.66 20.73
CA ALA A 417 10.78 4.82 19.54
C ALA A 417 9.43 5.06 18.86
N SER A 418 8.34 5.09 19.64
CA SER A 418 6.99 5.32 19.11
C SER A 418 6.84 6.73 18.53
N LEU A 419 7.38 7.75 19.21
CA LEU A 419 7.34 9.13 18.73
C LEU A 419 8.17 9.30 17.45
N VAL A 420 9.39 8.78 17.40
CA VAL A 420 10.28 8.88 16.23
C VAL A 420 9.71 8.12 15.03
N ALA A 421 9.19 6.90 15.24
CA ALA A 421 8.53 6.15 14.18
C ALA A 421 7.24 6.85 13.70
N GLY A 422 6.45 7.41 14.63
CA GLY A 422 5.25 8.19 14.32
C GLY A 422 5.56 9.45 13.50
N MET A 423 6.57 10.23 13.90
CA MET A 423 7.01 11.42 13.14
C MET A 423 7.56 11.05 11.76
N ALA A 424 8.29 9.94 11.64
CA ALA A 424 8.82 9.48 10.36
C ALA A 424 7.73 8.95 9.40
N THR A 425 6.64 8.39 9.93
CA THR A 425 5.54 7.83 9.13
C THR A 425 4.36 8.79 8.93
N GLY A 426 4.22 9.80 9.79
CA GLY A 426 3.14 10.78 9.78
C GLY A 426 2.92 11.46 8.43
N PRO A 427 3.96 12.01 7.75
CA PRO A 427 3.83 12.60 6.42
C PRO A 427 3.19 11.66 5.38
N PHE A 428 3.56 10.38 5.41
CA PHE A 428 3.00 9.36 4.52
C PHE A 428 1.55 9.04 4.90
N ALA A 429 1.25 8.95 6.18
CA ALA A 429 -0.11 8.68 6.65
C ALA A 429 -1.08 9.81 6.25
N MET A 430 -0.66 11.07 6.44
CA MET A 430 -1.41 12.25 6.02
C MET A 430 -1.64 12.29 4.51
N GLN A 431 -0.60 12.05 3.70
CA GLN A 431 -0.71 12.15 2.24
C GLN A 431 -1.50 11.01 1.61
N HIS A 432 -1.30 9.77 2.06
CA HIS A 432 -1.91 8.59 1.42
C HIS A 432 -3.26 8.19 2.00
N PHE A 433 -3.50 8.48 3.28
CA PHE A 433 -4.74 8.08 3.96
C PHE A 433 -5.62 9.25 4.40
N ASN A 434 -5.14 10.49 4.27
CA ASN A 434 -5.89 11.72 4.61
C ASN A 434 -6.47 11.73 6.02
N ARG A 435 -5.80 11.03 6.94
CA ARG A 435 -6.21 10.91 8.33
C ARG A 435 -5.01 10.82 9.25
N THR A 436 -5.19 11.31 10.46
CA THR A 436 -4.26 11.13 11.57
C THR A 436 -5.00 10.65 12.80
N ALA A 437 -4.45 9.61 13.44
CA ALA A 437 -4.93 9.11 14.72
C ALA A 437 -4.23 9.90 15.84
N VAL A 438 -4.94 10.80 16.49
CA VAL A 438 -4.38 11.74 17.49
C VAL A 438 -3.86 10.97 18.72
N TYR A 439 -4.60 9.95 19.14
CA TYR A 439 -4.26 9.12 20.30
C TYR A 439 -3.38 7.90 19.96
N GLY A 440 -2.86 7.83 18.72
CA GLY A 440 -2.10 6.67 18.22
C GLY A 440 -0.84 6.37 19.04
N LEU A 441 -0.16 7.39 19.58
CA LEU A 441 1.01 7.19 20.44
C LEU A 441 0.65 6.45 21.74
N ILE A 442 -0.43 6.87 22.40
CA ILE A 442 -0.88 6.30 23.67
C ILE A 442 -1.40 4.88 23.43
N ALA A 443 -2.23 4.70 22.41
CA ALA A 443 -2.76 3.39 22.04
C ALA A 443 -1.63 2.41 21.71
N ASN A 444 -0.62 2.83 20.93
CA ASN A 444 0.52 2.00 20.59
C ASN A 444 1.40 1.67 21.80
N LEU A 445 1.64 2.63 22.69
CA LEU A 445 2.46 2.39 23.89
C LEU A 445 1.79 1.39 24.84
N ALA A 446 0.47 1.42 24.96
CA ALA A 446 -0.29 0.45 25.75
C ALA A 446 -0.35 -0.93 25.08
N THR A 447 -0.46 -0.98 23.75
CA THR A 447 -0.68 -2.22 23.00
C THR A 447 0.61 -2.95 22.64
N ALA A 448 1.67 -2.24 22.23
CA ALA A 448 2.87 -2.85 21.67
C ALA A 448 3.55 -3.87 22.60
N PRO A 449 3.74 -3.62 23.91
CA PRO A 449 4.35 -4.61 24.80
C PRO A 449 3.53 -5.90 24.90
N LEU A 450 2.21 -5.76 24.96
CA LEU A 450 1.28 -6.89 24.96
C LEU A 450 1.33 -7.65 23.63
N ALA A 451 1.33 -6.93 22.51
CA ALA A 451 1.35 -7.51 21.18
C ALA A 451 2.66 -8.26 20.89
N ASP A 452 3.80 -7.64 21.18
CA ASP A 452 5.10 -8.15 20.80
C ASP A 452 5.63 -9.25 21.74
N PHE A 453 5.39 -9.13 23.05
CA PHE A 453 5.98 -10.05 24.03
C PHE A 453 5.02 -11.16 24.48
N ILE A 454 3.71 -10.98 24.34
CA ILE A 454 2.72 -11.98 24.77
C ILE A 454 1.97 -12.53 23.57
N MET A 455 1.27 -11.67 22.82
CA MET A 455 0.38 -12.10 21.74
C MET A 455 1.13 -12.83 20.63
N MET A 456 2.19 -12.23 20.06
CA MET A 456 2.92 -12.80 18.92
C MET A 456 3.62 -14.13 19.25
N PRO A 457 4.37 -14.28 20.36
CA PRO A 457 4.94 -15.56 20.75
C PRO A 457 3.87 -16.62 21.04
N ALA A 458 2.76 -16.25 21.69
CA ALA A 458 1.66 -17.15 21.96
C ALA A 458 0.94 -17.60 20.68
N LEU A 459 0.74 -16.71 19.71
CA LEU A 459 0.22 -17.05 18.38
C LEU A 459 1.18 -17.98 17.63
N ALA A 460 2.48 -17.68 17.63
CA ALA A 460 3.48 -18.51 16.96
C ALA A 460 3.53 -19.94 17.54
N LEU A 461 3.59 -20.07 18.87
CA LEU A 461 3.57 -21.37 19.55
C LEU A 461 2.23 -22.09 19.38
N GLY A 462 1.13 -21.37 19.56
CA GLY A 462 -0.23 -21.90 19.40
C GLY A 462 -0.46 -22.45 18.00
N ALA A 463 -0.12 -21.67 16.97
CA ALA A 463 -0.24 -22.09 15.58
C ALA A 463 0.68 -23.27 15.22
N ALA A 464 1.90 -23.31 15.76
CA ALA A 464 2.84 -24.41 15.52
C ALA A 464 2.39 -25.72 16.18
N LEU A 465 1.75 -25.64 17.36
CA LEU A 465 1.31 -26.80 18.15
C LEU A 465 -0.13 -27.22 17.88
N GLU A 466 -0.93 -26.38 17.22
CA GLU A 466 -2.33 -26.66 16.89
C GLU A 466 -2.53 -27.93 16.04
N PRO A 467 -1.69 -28.25 15.03
CA PRO A 467 -1.81 -29.50 14.29
C PRO A 467 -1.66 -30.75 15.16
N LEU A 468 -0.95 -30.64 16.29
CA LEU A 468 -0.73 -31.72 17.27
C LEU A 468 -1.82 -31.73 18.37
N GLY A 469 -2.78 -30.80 18.35
CA GLY A 469 -3.78 -30.63 19.39
C GLY A 469 -3.27 -29.97 20.68
N LEU A 470 -2.02 -29.50 20.71
CA LEU A 470 -1.37 -28.90 21.89
C LEU A 470 -1.39 -27.37 21.88
N GLY A 471 -2.03 -26.74 20.89
CA GLY A 471 -2.07 -25.29 20.72
C GLY A 471 -2.97 -24.54 21.70
N ALA A 472 -3.91 -25.23 22.35
CA ALA A 472 -4.98 -24.63 23.15
C ALA A 472 -4.54 -23.60 24.22
N PRO A 473 -3.57 -23.88 25.12
CA PRO A 473 -3.20 -22.92 26.16
C PRO A 473 -2.56 -21.64 25.59
N PHE A 474 -1.77 -21.78 24.53
CA PHE A 474 -1.11 -20.66 23.87
C PHE A 474 -2.11 -19.82 23.07
N LEU A 475 -3.03 -20.46 22.35
CA LEU A 475 -4.10 -19.75 21.64
C LEU A 475 -5.04 -19.03 22.60
N TRP A 476 -5.36 -19.62 23.76
CA TRP A 476 -6.15 -18.94 24.79
C TRP A 476 -5.47 -17.65 25.28
N LEU A 477 -4.16 -17.72 25.57
CA LEU A 477 -3.38 -16.55 25.98
C LEU A 477 -3.31 -15.48 24.88
N ALA A 478 -3.13 -15.92 23.63
CA ALA A 478 -3.18 -15.03 22.48
C ALA A 478 -4.56 -14.36 22.34
N GLY A 479 -5.64 -15.11 22.50
CA GLY A 479 -7.01 -14.61 22.45
C GLY A 479 -7.28 -13.54 23.52
N LYS A 480 -6.85 -13.77 24.76
CA LYS A 480 -6.94 -12.78 25.83
C LYS A 480 -6.16 -11.50 25.51
N SER A 481 -4.99 -11.65 24.89
CA SER A 481 -4.18 -10.50 24.47
C SER A 481 -4.87 -9.71 23.34
N VAL A 482 -5.50 -10.40 22.39
CA VAL A 482 -6.30 -9.77 21.32
C VAL A 482 -7.50 -9.02 21.91
N GLU A 483 -8.22 -9.59 22.87
CA GLU A 483 -9.35 -8.92 23.53
C GLU A 483 -8.93 -7.59 24.18
N VAL A 484 -7.80 -7.60 24.90
CA VAL A 484 -7.26 -6.38 25.54
C VAL A 484 -6.84 -5.36 24.49
N MET A 485 -6.18 -5.79 23.40
CA MET A 485 -5.84 -4.90 22.29
C MET A 485 -7.08 -4.27 21.66
N LEU A 486 -8.13 -5.05 21.41
CA LEU A 486 -9.39 -4.55 20.87
C LEU A 486 -10.02 -3.52 21.83
N ALA A 487 -10.03 -3.80 23.13
CA ALA A 487 -10.54 -2.87 24.14
C ALA A 487 -9.77 -1.54 24.16
N ILE A 488 -8.44 -1.57 24.08
CA ILE A 488 -7.59 -0.37 24.00
C ILE A 488 -7.91 0.43 22.74
N GLY A 489 -8.05 -0.24 21.59
CA GLY A 489 -8.36 0.43 20.33
C GLY A 489 -9.76 1.05 20.31
N HIS A 490 -10.78 0.37 20.84
CA HIS A 490 -12.13 0.93 20.99
C HIS A 490 -12.14 2.13 21.95
N TRP A 491 -11.43 2.02 23.07
CA TRP A 491 -11.28 3.13 24.01
C TRP A 491 -10.64 4.35 23.35
N ALA A 492 -9.53 4.17 22.64
CA ALA A 492 -8.81 5.26 21.97
C ALA A 492 -9.62 5.86 20.80
N ALA A 493 -10.36 5.04 20.05
CA ALA A 493 -11.22 5.49 18.96
C ALA A 493 -12.45 6.26 19.45
N GLY A 494 -12.97 5.94 20.65
CA GLY A 494 -14.11 6.62 21.26
C GLY A 494 -13.80 7.99 21.88
N LEU A 495 -12.52 8.40 21.93
CA LEU A 495 -12.14 9.70 22.48
C LEU A 495 -12.51 10.85 21.52
N PRO A 496 -12.88 12.03 22.04
CA PRO A 496 -13.24 13.18 21.21
C PRO A 496 -12.05 13.62 20.34
N GLY A 497 -12.26 13.73 19.03
CA GLY A 497 -11.21 14.12 18.10
C GLY A 497 -10.16 13.03 17.84
N ALA A 498 -10.48 11.75 18.08
CA ALA A 498 -9.57 10.63 17.83
C ALA A 498 -9.02 10.60 16.39
N VAL A 499 -9.87 10.96 15.43
CA VAL A 499 -9.51 11.04 14.01
C VAL A 499 -9.67 12.47 13.53
N GLN A 500 -8.61 12.99 12.91
CA GLN A 500 -8.66 14.24 12.17
C GLN A 500 -8.42 13.96 10.69
N ALA A 501 -9.33 14.45 9.85
CA ALA A 501 -9.14 14.43 8.40
C ALA A 501 -8.16 15.54 8.02
N ILE A 502 -7.08 15.18 7.32
CA ILE A 502 -6.08 16.14 6.86
C ILE A 502 -6.10 16.12 5.32
N PRO A 503 -6.36 17.28 4.67
CA PRO A 503 -6.28 17.40 3.23
C PRO A 503 -4.94 16.88 2.67
N SER A 504 -4.89 16.51 1.40
CA SER A 504 -3.62 16.16 0.75
C SER A 504 -2.76 17.39 0.49
N ALA A 505 -1.45 17.28 0.70
CA ALA A 505 -0.49 18.28 0.27
C ALA A 505 -0.24 18.13 -1.25
N PRO A 506 0.37 19.12 -1.91
CA PRO A 506 0.80 18.97 -3.30
C PRO A 506 1.68 17.73 -3.49
N ALA A 507 1.63 17.13 -4.69
CA ALA A 507 2.29 15.86 -4.96
C ALA A 507 3.80 15.88 -4.68
N ALA A 508 4.46 17.03 -4.89
CA ALA A 508 5.88 17.24 -4.62
C ALA A 508 6.25 17.24 -3.13
N ALA A 509 5.31 17.54 -2.22
CA ALA A 509 5.60 17.65 -0.79
C ALA A 509 6.04 16.32 -0.17
N LEU A 510 5.49 15.19 -0.64
CA LEU A 510 5.81 13.87 -0.10
C LEU A 510 7.23 13.39 -0.48
N PRO A 511 7.68 13.45 -1.76
CA PRO A 511 9.07 13.20 -2.12
C PRO A 511 10.06 14.08 -1.35
N VAL A 512 9.75 15.38 -1.20
CA VAL A 512 10.59 16.32 -0.43
C VAL A 512 10.67 15.90 1.04
N ALA A 513 9.54 15.53 1.66
CA ALA A 513 9.51 15.00 3.03
C ALA A 513 10.32 13.71 3.18
N PHE A 514 10.20 12.78 2.23
CA PHE A 514 10.97 11.54 2.25
C PHE A 514 12.48 11.80 2.14
N LEU A 515 12.91 12.69 1.25
CA LEU A 515 14.32 13.07 1.13
C LEU A 515 14.82 13.78 2.40
N GLY A 516 14.02 14.63 3.03
CA GLY A 516 14.33 15.26 4.31
C GLY A 516 14.53 14.24 5.43
N ILE A 517 13.63 13.26 5.56
CA ILE A 517 13.73 12.17 6.54
C ILE A 517 14.98 11.33 6.29
N LEU A 518 15.23 10.95 5.02
CA LEU A 518 16.44 10.20 4.65
C LEU A 518 17.70 10.99 4.97
N PHE A 519 17.72 12.29 4.67
CA PHE A 519 18.85 13.16 4.98
C PHE A 519 19.12 13.19 6.49
N MET A 520 18.08 13.36 7.31
CA MET A 520 18.19 13.32 8.77
C MET A 520 18.72 11.97 9.30
N CYS A 521 18.32 10.86 8.68
CA CYS A 521 18.69 9.51 9.12
C CYS A 521 20.09 9.09 8.66
N LEU A 522 20.50 9.50 7.45
CA LEU A 522 21.75 9.05 6.83
C LEU A 522 22.95 9.92 7.22
N TRP A 523 22.73 11.22 7.47
CA TRP A 523 23.80 12.13 7.90
C TRP A 523 24.05 12.07 9.40
N ARG A 524 25.31 12.28 9.79
CA ARG A 524 25.74 12.38 11.20
C ARG A 524 26.00 13.83 11.61
N GLY A 525 25.89 14.12 12.91
CA GLY A 525 26.25 15.42 13.49
C GLY A 525 25.13 16.46 13.43
N ARG A 526 25.48 17.74 13.50
CA ARG A 526 24.52 18.87 13.52
C ARG A 526 23.83 19.08 12.17
N TRP A 527 24.52 18.76 11.09
CA TRP A 527 24.06 18.97 9.72
C TRP A 527 22.80 18.17 9.38
N ARG A 528 22.55 17.04 10.05
CA ARG A 528 21.34 16.24 9.85
C ARG A 528 20.05 17.07 9.97
N TRP A 529 20.04 18.08 10.83
CA TRP A 529 18.89 18.92 11.10
C TRP A 529 18.51 19.86 9.95
N LEU A 530 19.38 20.04 8.94
CA LEU A 530 18.99 20.69 7.69
C LEU A 530 17.88 19.93 6.95
N GLY A 531 17.74 18.63 7.20
CA GLY A 531 16.67 17.82 6.65
C GLY A 531 15.29 18.07 7.28
N LEU A 532 15.23 18.71 8.46
CA LEU A 532 13.99 18.92 9.22
C LEU A 532 12.94 19.77 8.47
N PRO A 533 13.26 20.96 7.91
CA PRO A 533 12.26 21.73 7.15
C PRO A 533 11.72 20.94 5.95
N PHE A 534 12.57 20.15 5.29
CA PHE A 534 12.15 19.28 4.19
C PHE A 534 11.28 18.13 4.69
N ALA A 535 11.64 17.47 5.79
CA ALA A 535 10.84 16.41 6.43
C ALA A 535 9.45 16.91 6.84
N ALA A 536 9.34 18.19 7.22
CA ALA A 536 8.10 18.86 7.56
C ALA A 536 7.31 19.36 6.34
N ALA A 537 7.77 19.15 5.10
CA ALA A 537 7.12 19.69 3.89
C ALA A 537 5.63 19.37 3.82
N VAL A 538 5.20 18.14 4.10
CA VAL A 538 3.77 17.77 4.08
C VAL A 538 2.93 18.54 5.11
N LEU A 539 3.52 18.94 6.23
CA LEU A 539 2.84 19.71 7.28
C LEU A 539 2.72 21.19 6.92
N ILE A 540 3.80 21.77 6.38
CA ILE A 540 3.92 23.24 6.17
C ILE A 540 3.48 23.70 4.78
N TRP A 541 3.45 22.80 3.78
CA TRP A 541 3.19 23.19 2.40
C TRP A 541 1.72 23.62 2.20
N PRO A 542 1.46 24.79 1.58
CA PRO A 542 0.11 25.26 1.30
C PRO A 542 -0.74 24.23 0.54
N ARG A 543 -1.98 24.01 0.99
CA ARG A 543 -2.88 23.04 0.36
C ARG A 543 -3.51 23.63 -0.91
N PRO A 544 -3.60 22.85 -2.00
CA PRO A 544 -4.24 23.34 -3.23
C PRO A 544 -5.75 23.52 -3.00
N ALA A 545 -6.33 24.53 -3.64
CA ALA A 545 -7.77 24.77 -3.58
C ALA A 545 -8.55 23.51 -4.00
N PRO A 546 -9.62 23.14 -3.26
CA PRO A 546 -10.46 22.02 -3.63
C PRO A 546 -11.14 22.27 -4.99
N PRO A 547 -11.32 21.24 -5.82
CA PRO A 547 -12.09 21.36 -7.06
C PRO A 547 -13.57 21.59 -6.74
N ASP A 548 -14.29 22.06 -7.74
CA ASP A 548 -15.72 22.36 -7.64
C ASP A 548 -16.57 21.15 -7.98
N VAL A 549 -16.09 20.24 -8.85
CA VAL A 549 -16.81 19.02 -9.25
C VAL A 549 -15.86 17.83 -9.34
N TRP A 550 -16.33 16.67 -8.88
CA TRP A 550 -15.72 15.36 -9.07
C TRP A 550 -16.64 14.45 -9.87
N ILE A 551 -16.09 13.77 -10.86
CA ILE A 551 -16.82 12.73 -11.59
C ILE A 551 -15.99 11.45 -11.58
N GLY A 552 -16.62 10.36 -11.15
CA GLY A 552 -15.98 9.05 -11.04
C GLY A 552 -15.78 8.36 -12.38
N ASP A 553 -15.06 7.24 -12.32
CA ASP A 553 -14.79 6.41 -13.50
C ASP A 553 -16.10 6.01 -14.21
N GLY A 554 -16.17 6.24 -15.52
CA GLY A 554 -17.33 5.89 -16.34
C GLY A 554 -18.55 6.79 -16.15
N GLY A 555 -18.42 7.98 -15.53
CA GLY A 555 -19.47 8.99 -15.46
C GLY A 555 -20.71 8.62 -14.64
N ALA A 556 -20.67 7.52 -13.88
CA ALA A 556 -21.84 6.96 -13.21
C ALA A 556 -22.11 7.51 -11.80
N ASN A 557 -21.12 8.18 -11.20
CA ASN A 557 -21.22 8.84 -9.90
C ASN A 557 -20.41 10.14 -9.94
N GLY A 558 -20.78 11.10 -9.09
CA GLY A 558 -20.10 12.38 -8.98
C GLY A 558 -20.49 13.11 -7.70
N ALA A 559 -19.74 14.17 -7.41
CA ALA A 559 -19.98 15.08 -6.29
C ALA A 559 -19.65 16.51 -6.72
N PHE A 560 -20.24 17.50 -6.05
CA PHE A 560 -19.89 18.90 -6.25
C PHE A 560 -19.66 19.57 -4.90
N ARG A 561 -18.87 20.65 -4.91
CA ARG A 561 -18.49 21.38 -3.70
C ARG A 561 -19.53 22.45 -3.37
N GLN A 562 -19.93 22.50 -2.10
CA GLN A 562 -20.74 23.58 -1.55
C GLN A 562 -20.15 23.98 -0.19
N GLY A 563 -19.39 25.08 -0.16
CA GLY A 563 -18.63 25.48 1.03
C GLY A 563 -17.59 24.42 1.43
N GLU A 564 -17.68 23.93 2.67
CA GLU A 564 -16.84 22.86 3.22
C GLU A 564 -17.42 21.45 3.04
N GLN A 565 -18.53 21.33 2.31
CA GLN A 565 -19.20 20.07 2.04
C GLN A 565 -18.97 19.61 0.59
N ALA A 566 -18.83 18.31 0.43
CA ALA A 566 -18.88 17.62 -0.84
C ALA A 566 -20.24 16.92 -0.96
N VAL A 567 -21.12 17.49 -1.77
CA VAL A 567 -22.48 16.99 -1.98
C VAL A 567 -22.43 15.83 -2.97
N VAL A 568 -22.69 14.62 -2.47
CA VAL A 568 -22.59 13.38 -3.23
C VAL A 568 -23.92 13.09 -3.92
N MET A 569 -23.89 12.91 -5.23
CA MET A 569 -25.09 12.67 -6.04
C MET A 569 -25.73 11.31 -5.77
N ARG A 570 -24.91 10.28 -5.50
CA ARG A 570 -25.34 8.90 -5.24
C ARG A 570 -24.64 8.30 -4.01
N PRO A 571 -25.06 8.67 -2.78
CA PRO A 571 -24.38 8.24 -1.55
C PRO A 571 -24.47 6.72 -1.29
N GLU A 572 -25.39 6.01 -1.92
CA GLU A 572 -25.53 4.55 -1.77
C GLU A 572 -24.67 3.75 -2.74
N VAL A 573 -24.10 4.38 -3.78
CA VAL A 573 -23.43 3.68 -4.88
C VAL A 573 -21.97 4.09 -4.95
N ARG A 574 -21.05 3.11 -4.91
CA ARG A 574 -19.59 3.33 -5.01
C ARG A 574 -19.07 4.33 -3.97
N ARG A 575 -19.50 4.19 -2.72
CA ARG A 575 -19.10 5.02 -1.56
C ARG A 575 -17.60 5.29 -1.45
N PHE A 576 -16.79 4.30 -1.81
CA PHE A 576 -15.33 4.43 -1.75
C PHE A 576 -14.80 5.65 -2.53
N ALA A 577 -15.33 5.94 -3.73
CA ALA A 577 -14.85 7.06 -4.53
C ALA A 577 -15.26 8.40 -3.91
N SER A 578 -16.51 8.54 -3.48
CA SER A 578 -17.01 9.75 -2.82
C SER A 578 -16.32 10.02 -1.49
N ASP A 579 -16.12 8.98 -0.66
CA ASP A 579 -15.41 9.10 0.60
C ASP A 579 -13.95 9.55 0.39
N LEU A 580 -13.32 9.04 -0.68
CA LEU A 580 -11.97 9.43 -1.04
C LEU A 580 -11.89 10.90 -1.47
N TRP A 581 -12.80 11.37 -2.32
CA TRP A 581 -12.80 12.77 -2.79
C TRP A 581 -12.92 13.75 -1.64
N SER A 582 -13.90 13.53 -0.75
CA SER A 582 -14.15 14.40 0.41
C SER A 582 -12.96 14.38 1.37
N ARG A 583 -12.48 13.19 1.76
CA ARG A 583 -11.33 13.07 2.68
C ARG A 583 -10.06 13.69 2.12
N ARG A 584 -9.78 13.50 0.83
CA ARG A 584 -8.57 14.01 0.18
C ARG A 584 -8.48 15.53 0.20
N ARG A 585 -9.64 16.21 0.25
CA ARG A 585 -9.74 17.67 0.29
C ARG A 585 -10.18 18.20 1.66
N GLY A 586 -10.35 17.34 2.66
CA GLY A 586 -10.81 17.72 4.00
C GLY A 586 -12.25 18.25 4.03
N LEU A 587 -13.10 17.79 3.11
CA LEU A 587 -14.51 18.15 3.04
C LEU A 587 -15.38 17.12 3.76
N GLU A 588 -16.52 17.55 4.27
CA GLU A 588 -17.55 16.64 4.81
C GLU A 588 -18.37 16.04 3.65
N ALA A 589 -18.48 14.72 3.61
CA ALA A 589 -19.30 14.04 2.60
C ALA A 589 -20.77 14.07 3.03
N VAL A 590 -21.59 14.84 2.31
CA VAL A 590 -23.02 14.96 2.60
C VAL A 590 -23.81 14.42 1.42
N GLY A 591 -24.85 13.62 1.68
CA GLY A 591 -25.76 13.19 0.63
C GLY A 591 -26.54 14.39 0.09
N ARG A 592 -26.82 14.40 -1.22
CA ARG A 592 -27.71 15.43 -1.78
C ARG A 592 -29.05 15.49 -1.03
N PRO A 593 -29.66 16.67 -0.85
CA PRO A 593 -30.99 16.79 -0.28
C PRO A 593 -32.04 16.14 -1.20
N SER A 594 -33.17 15.73 -0.61
CA SER A 594 -34.29 15.13 -1.36
C SER A 594 -35.12 16.16 -2.12
N GLU A 595 -35.16 17.40 -1.63
CA GLU A 595 -35.91 18.51 -2.24
C GLU A 595 -35.05 19.26 -3.27
N GLY A 596 -35.67 19.74 -4.35
CA GLY A 596 -35.00 20.50 -5.42
C GLY A 596 -34.21 19.66 -6.43
N TRP A 597 -34.41 18.34 -6.44
CA TRP A 597 -33.72 17.39 -7.32
C TRP A 597 -34.68 16.38 -7.97
N SER A 598 -34.71 16.38 -9.30
CA SER A 598 -35.46 15.39 -10.08
C SER A 598 -34.58 14.19 -10.40
N CYS A 599 -34.75 13.10 -9.63
CA CYS A 599 -33.90 11.92 -9.77
C CYS A 599 -34.73 10.66 -10.03
N LYS A 600 -34.49 10.08 -11.21
CA LYS A 600 -35.12 8.84 -11.68
C LYS A 600 -34.10 7.70 -11.69
N ARG A 601 -34.51 6.53 -12.20
CA ARG A 601 -33.67 5.32 -12.23
C ARG A 601 -32.36 5.49 -13.03
N SER A 602 -32.33 6.38 -14.02
CA SER A 602 -31.21 6.55 -14.96
C SER A 602 -30.51 7.91 -14.90
N PHE A 603 -31.08 8.89 -14.20
CA PHE A 603 -30.51 10.24 -14.12
C PHE A 603 -30.90 10.98 -12.84
N CYS A 604 -30.16 12.04 -12.54
CA CYS A 604 -30.44 12.95 -11.44
C CYS A 604 -29.99 14.35 -11.85
N ALA A 605 -30.90 15.31 -11.72
CA ALA A 605 -30.68 16.69 -12.09
C ALA A 605 -31.33 17.66 -11.10
N PRO A 606 -30.78 18.86 -10.92
CA PRO A 606 -31.43 19.95 -10.18
C PRO A 606 -32.78 20.31 -10.82
N GLU A 607 -33.75 20.74 -10.02
CA GLU A 607 -35.04 21.24 -10.53
C GLU A 607 -34.99 22.73 -10.93
N HIS A 608 -34.05 23.49 -10.36
CA HIS A 608 -33.82 24.89 -10.69
C HIS A 608 -32.73 25.04 -11.76
N GLU A 609 -32.85 26.08 -12.60
CA GLU A 609 -31.80 26.43 -13.55
C GLU A 609 -30.54 26.89 -12.84
N GLY A 610 -29.37 26.54 -13.37
CA GLY A 610 -28.07 26.97 -12.83
C GLY A 610 -27.50 26.09 -11.70
N GLY A 611 -27.95 24.84 -11.58
CA GLY A 611 -27.27 23.89 -10.71
C GLY A 611 -25.86 23.53 -11.20
N VAL A 612 -25.04 22.96 -10.34
CA VAL A 612 -23.63 22.71 -10.68
C VAL A 612 -23.45 21.44 -11.52
N LEU A 613 -24.14 20.36 -11.18
CA LEU A 613 -23.91 19.03 -11.75
C LEU A 613 -25.23 18.28 -12.04
N ALA A 614 -25.36 17.75 -13.26
CA ALA A 614 -26.37 16.76 -13.62
C ALA A 614 -25.72 15.45 -14.12
N LEU A 615 -26.29 14.31 -13.74
CA LEU A 615 -25.73 12.98 -14.07
C LEU A 615 -26.74 12.10 -14.81
N TRP A 616 -26.28 11.45 -15.87
CA TRP A 616 -26.97 10.34 -16.54
C TRP A 616 -26.11 9.07 -16.51
N TRP A 617 -26.58 8.03 -15.82
CA TRP A 617 -25.85 6.76 -15.68
C TRP A 617 -26.53 5.58 -16.41
N GLY A 618 -27.55 5.86 -17.22
CA GLY A 618 -28.15 4.89 -18.13
C GLY A 618 -27.13 4.34 -19.13
N LYS A 619 -27.27 3.06 -19.50
CA LYS A 619 -26.44 2.46 -20.56
C LYS A 619 -26.82 2.95 -21.96
N ALA A 620 -28.10 3.26 -22.16
CA ALA A 620 -28.57 3.89 -23.39
C ALA A 620 -28.35 5.40 -23.31
N ALA A 621 -28.12 6.03 -24.45
CA ALA A 621 -28.05 7.48 -24.56
C ALA A 621 -29.41 8.10 -24.20
N PRO A 622 -29.42 9.24 -23.50
CA PRO A 622 -30.64 10.01 -23.25
C PRO A 622 -31.27 10.50 -24.57
N GLY A 623 -32.59 10.61 -24.61
CA GLY A 623 -33.29 11.25 -25.72
C GLY A 623 -33.04 12.76 -25.77
N ALA A 624 -33.41 13.42 -26.87
CA ALA A 624 -33.17 14.85 -27.06
C ALA A 624 -33.81 15.73 -25.97
N GLU A 625 -35.06 15.45 -25.59
CA GLU A 625 -35.75 16.17 -24.51
C GLU A 625 -35.10 15.96 -23.13
N GLN A 626 -34.63 14.75 -22.86
CA GLN A 626 -33.92 14.43 -21.62
C GLN A 626 -32.57 15.15 -21.56
N MET A 627 -31.85 15.22 -22.68
CA MET A 627 -30.61 15.98 -22.78
C MET A 627 -30.85 17.48 -22.58
N ASP A 628 -31.89 18.02 -23.22
CA ASP A 628 -32.31 19.42 -23.05
C ASP A 628 -32.61 19.73 -21.58
N GLN A 629 -33.34 18.85 -20.89
CA GLN A 629 -33.57 19.00 -19.45
C GLN A 629 -32.27 19.02 -18.63
N LEU A 630 -31.33 18.10 -18.90
CA LEU A 630 -30.05 18.05 -18.18
C LEU A 630 -29.23 19.33 -18.39
N CYS A 631 -29.12 19.80 -19.63
CA CYS A 631 -28.31 20.97 -19.97
C CYS A 631 -28.89 22.29 -19.44
N ARG A 632 -30.22 22.43 -19.35
CA ARG A 632 -30.83 23.60 -18.69
C ARG A 632 -30.65 23.57 -17.18
N SER A 633 -30.73 22.38 -16.58
CA SER A 633 -30.65 22.22 -15.12
C SER A 633 -29.26 22.49 -14.54
N ALA A 634 -28.18 22.18 -15.29
CA ALA A 634 -26.84 22.21 -14.75
C ALA A 634 -25.78 22.76 -15.69
N GLU A 635 -24.72 23.33 -15.12
CA GLU A 635 -23.54 23.81 -15.86
C GLU A 635 -22.66 22.66 -16.37
N VAL A 636 -22.49 21.62 -15.54
CA VAL A 636 -21.75 20.40 -15.88
C VAL A 636 -22.72 19.24 -16.03
N VAL A 637 -22.72 18.60 -17.19
CA VAL A 637 -23.55 17.44 -17.50
C VAL A 637 -22.65 16.26 -17.80
N SER A 638 -22.73 15.20 -16.98
CA SER A 638 -21.97 13.97 -17.21
C SER A 638 -22.89 12.82 -17.59
N VAL A 639 -22.60 12.21 -18.74
CA VAL A 639 -23.41 11.17 -19.37
C VAL A 639 -22.54 9.94 -19.58
N ARG A 640 -22.96 8.81 -19.03
CA ARG A 640 -22.23 7.54 -19.15
C ARG A 640 -22.20 6.98 -20.57
N ALA A 641 -23.27 7.19 -21.33
CA ALA A 641 -23.37 6.73 -22.71
C ALA A 641 -22.65 7.69 -23.67
N VAL A 642 -22.21 7.18 -24.82
CA VAL A 642 -21.67 8.03 -25.90
C VAL A 642 -22.84 8.78 -26.55
N ILE A 643 -22.67 10.08 -26.77
CA ILE A 643 -23.71 10.94 -27.35
C ILE A 643 -23.34 11.25 -28.80
N ALA A 644 -24.31 11.16 -29.71
CA ALA A 644 -24.08 11.46 -31.13
C ALA A 644 -24.28 12.94 -31.49
N ALA A 645 -25.20 13.64 -30.83
CA ALA A 645 -25.51 15.05 -31.08
C ALA A 645 -25.93 15.76 -29.79
N LEU A 646 -25.52 17.03 -29.67
CA LEU A 646 -25.86 17.91 -28.56
C LEU A 646 -26.98 18.88 -28.99
N PRO A 647 -28.04 19.06 -28.18
CA PRO A 647 -29.06 20.06 -28.44
C PRO A 647 -28.52 21.49 -28.19
N PRO A 648 -29.14 22.53 -28.78
CA PRO A 648 -28.71 23.92 -28.62
C PRO A 648 -28.66 24.41 -27.18
N SER A 649 -29.49 23.86 -26.28
CA SER A 649 -29.47 24.20 -24.85
C SER A 649 -28.22 23.77 -24.10
N CYS A 650 -27.40 22.90 -24.68
CA CYS A 650 -26.09 22.53 -24.13
C CYS A 650 -24.99 23.50 -24.58
N GLU A 651 -25.30 24.51 -25.41
CA GLU A 651 -24.33 25.53 -25.80
C GLU A 651 -23.87 26.32 -24.56
N GLY A 652 -22.55 26.46 -24.41
CA GLY A 652 -21.95 27.05 -23.21
C GLY A 652 -21.92 26.14 -21.96
N ARG A 653 -22.40 24.89 -22.05
CA ARG A 653 -22.36 23.91 -20.95
C ARG A 653 -21.22 22.90 -21.13
N LEU A 654 -20.62 22.45 -20.03
CA LEU A 654 -19.63 21.39 -20.08
C LEU A 654 -20.33 20.02 -20.09
N VAL A 655 -20.42 19.41 -21.27
CA VAL A 655 -20.94 18.05 -21.43
C VAL A 655 -19.80 17.05 -21.57
N LEU A 656 -19.76 16.05 -20.69
CA LEU A 656 -18.81 14.95 -20.70
C LEU A 656 -19.54 13.63 -20.95
N ASP A 657 -19.18 12.92 -22.01
CA ASP A 657 -19.89 11.72 -22.44
C ASP A 657 -19.10 10.42 -22.19
N GLY A 658 -19.67 9.29 -22.59
CA GLY A 658 -19.05 7.98 -22.43
C GLY A 658 -17.68 7.83 -23.10
N ALA A 659 -17.42 8.55 -24.21
CA ALA A 659 -16.14 8.51 -24.90
C ALA A 659 -15.07 9.28 -24.12
N ASP A 660 -15.44 10.42 -23.54
CA ASP A 660 -14.56 11.17 -22.64
C ASP A 660 -14.19 10.37 -21.40
N HIS A 661 -15.18 9.73 -20.74
CA HIS A 661 -14.94 8.89 -19.57
C HIS A 661 -14.11 7.64 -19.88
N ALA A 662 -14.29 7.04 -21.06
CA ALA A 662 -13.50 5.89 -21.49
C ALA A 662 -12.03 6.26 -21.75
N ARG A 663 -11.76 7.48 -22.25
CA ARG A 663 -10.41 7.99 -22.52
C ARG A 663 -9.72 8.52 -21.26
N GLY A 664 -10.42 9.34 -20.47
CA GLY A 664 -9.86 10.11 -19.37
C GLY A 664 -9.99 9.47 -17.99
N GLY A 665 -10.96 8.56 -17.81
CA GLY A 665 -11.29 7.96 -16.53
C GLY A 665 -12.05 8.93 -15.62
N SER A 666 -11.68 8.98 -14.33
CA SER A 666 -12.22 9.98 -13.39
C SER A 666 -11.62 11.37 -13.63
N VAL A 667 -12.38 12.42 -13.32
CA VAL A 667 -11.98 13.82 -13.53
C VAL A 667 -12.27 14.69 -12.30
N GLU A 668 -11.35 15.64 -12.04
CA GLU A 668 -11.55 16.76 -11.12
C GLU A 668 -11.68 18.05 -11.96
N LEU A 669 -12.67 18.90 -11.64
CA LEU A 669 -12.99 20.12 -12.38
C LEU A 669 -12.90 21.36 -11.47
N TRP A 670 -12.28 22.42 -11.96
CA TRP A 670 -12.24 23.75 -11.33
C TRP A 670 -12.90 24.78 -12.23
N ARG A 671 -13.65 25.71 -11.63
CA ARG A 671 -14.13 26.90 -12.33
C ARG A 671 -12.95 27.85 -12.61
N ASP A 672 -12.82 28.28 -13.86
CA ASP A 672 -11.78 29.19 -14.35
C ASP A 672 -12.43 30.34 -15.13
N GLY A 673 -12.71 31.46 -14.44
CA GLY A 673 -13.47 32.58 -15.00
C GLY A 673 -14.99 32.39 -14.99
N ALA A 674 -15.71 33.19 -15.79
CA ALA A 674 -17.18 33.22 -15.80
C ALA A 674 -17.82 31.98 -16.46
N ASP A 675 -17.20 31.41 -17.49
CA ASP A 675 -17.75 30.27 -18.26
C ASP A 675 -16.72 29.14 -18.52
N GLY A 676 -15.51 29.23 -17.98
CA GLY A 676 -14.43 28.28 -18.23
C GLY A 676 -14.35 27.18 -17.16
N TRP A 677 -14.08 25.96 -17.60
CA TRP A 677 -13.78 24.83 -16.72
C TRP A 677 -12.40 24.27 -17.04
N ARG A 678 -11.57 24.11 -16.00
CA ARG A 678 -10.31 23.39 -16.09
C ARG A 678 -10.50 21.95 -15.60
N ALA A 679 -10.12 20.98 -16.42
CA ALA A 679 -10.23 19.57 -16.10
C ALA A 679 -8.85 18.94 -15.87
N LEU A 680 -8.74 18.10 -14.84
CA LEU A 680 -7.61 17.21 -14.64
C LEU A 680 -8.09 15.77 -14.71
N TRP A 681 -7.65 15.03 -15.72
CA TRP A 681 -8.05 13.63 -15.90
C TRP A 681 -7.10 12.66 -15.21
N ALA A 682 -7.64 11.56 -14.71
CA ALA A 682 -6.80 10.51 -14.13
C ALA A 682 -5.85 9.89 -15.16
N ALA A 683 -6.27 9.76 -16.42
CA ALA A 683 -5.44 9.24 -17.50
C ALA A 683 -4.22 10.16 -17.80
N GLU A 684 -4.36 11.47 -17.68
CA GLU A 684 -3.27 12.44 -17.93
C GLU A 684 -2.16 12.30 -16.88
N VAL A 685 -2.55 12.15 -15.61
CA VAL A 685 -1.61 11.91 -14.50
C VAL A 685 -1.00 10.51 -14.57
N ARG A 686 -1.79 9.51 -14.98
CA ARG A 686 -1.39 8.09 -15.04
C ARG A 686 -0.47 7.77 -16.22
N GLY A 687 -0.65 8.46 -17.35
CA GLY A 687 0.08 8.24 -18.59
C GLY A 687 -0.28 6.92 -19.29
N ARG A 688 0.33 6.71 -20.46
CA ARG A 688 0.21 5.50 -21.29
C ARG A 688 1.19 4.43 -20.82
N ARG A 689 0.72 3.58 -19.91
CA ARG A 689 1.51 2.49 -19.29
C ARG A 689 0.86 1.12 -19.56
N PRO A 690 1.60 0.00 -19.46
CA PRO A 690 1.04 -1.34 -19.71
C PRO A 690 -0.22 -1.66 -18.86
N TRP A 691 -0.25 -1.18 -17.61
CA TRP A 691 -1.39 -1.35 -16.70
C TRP A 691 -2.50 -0.32 -16.88
N SER A 692 -2.34 0.66 -17.77
CA SER A 692 -3.33 1.73 -17.96
C SER A 692 -4.56 1.29 -18.74
N GLY A 693 -4.48 0.16 -19.46
CA GLY A 693 -5.50 -0.27 -20.41
C GLY A 693 -5.47 0.67 -21.62
N GLY A 694 -5.15 0.14 -22.81
CA GLY A 694 -5.15 0.96 -24.02
C GLY A 694 -6.57 1.43 -24.31
N GLY A 695 -6.92 2.64 -23.91
CA GLY A 695 -8.01 3.38 -24.54
C GLY A 695 -7.71 3.42 -26.03
N SER A 696 -8.56 2.76 -26.81
CA SER A 696 -8.44 2.68 -28.25
C SER A 696 -8.30 4.08 -28.85
N ASN A 697 -7.46 4.20 -29.89
CA ASN A 697 -7.47 5.31 -30.83
C ASN A 697 -8.89 5.51 -31.40
N SER A 698 -9.71 6.36 -30.78
CA SER A 698 -10.87 6.95 -31.43
C SER A 698 -10.64 8.45 -31.52
N ALA A 699 -10.50 8.93 -32.75
CA ALA A 699 -10.19 10.30 -33.14
C ALA A 699 -11.37 11.26 -32.92
N HIS A 700 -11.97 11.28 -31.73
CA HIS A 700 -12.86 12.36 -31.32
C HIS A 700 -12.04 13.43 -30.58
N PRO A 701 -11.98 14.69 -31.08
CA PRO A 701 -11.31 15.77 -30.38
C PRO A 701 -11.93 15.93 -28.98
N LEU A 702 -11.11 16.23 -27.96
CA LEU A 702 -11.59 16.72 -26.67
C LEU A 702 -12.51 17.92 -26.92
N ASN A 703 -13.57 18.06 -26.12
CA ASN A 703 -14.43 19.23 -26.17
C ASN A 703 -13.53 20.49 -26.12
N PRO A 704 -13.57 21.39 -27.14
CA PRO A 704 -12.65 22.52 -27.25
C PRO A 704 -12.73 23.52 -26.07
N LEU A 705 -13.74 23.37 -25.20
CA LEU A 705 -13.89 24.12 -23.96
C LEU A 705 -12.98 23.65 -22.80
N ILE A 706 -12.18 22.59 -23.00
CA ILE A 706 -11.25 22.08 -21.99
C ILE A 706 -9.80 22.39 -22.41
N PRO A 707 -9.16 23.43 -21.86
CA PRO A 707 -7.72 23.57 -21.98
C PRO A 707 -7.04 22.44 -21.18
N ALA A 708 -6.18 21.66 -21.85
CA ALA A 708 -5.35 20.65 -21.20
C ALA A 708 -4.35 21.33 -20.26
N ASP A 709 -4.31 20.92 -18.99
CA ASP A 709 -3.45 21.54 -17.99
C ASP A 709 -1.97 21.18 -18.28
N ALA A 710 -1.25 22.11 -18.91
CA ALA A 710 0.18 21.97 -19.20
C ALA A 710 1.07 22.25 -17.98
N GLY A 711 0.52 22.54 -16.80
CA GLY A 711 1.27 23.21 -15.75
C GLY A 711 0.95 22.80 -14.32
N ILE A 712 1.07 21.53 -13.95
CA ILE A 712 1.41 21.15 -12.57
C ILE A 712 2.47 20.03 -12.62
N GLN A 713 3.74 20.43 -12.57
CA GLN A 713 4.89 19.55 -12.32
C GLN A 713 5.14 19.38 -10.82
#